data_AF-A0A328U418-F1
#
_entry.id   AF-A0A328U418-F1
#
_cell.length_a   1.000
_cell.length_b   1.000
_cell.length_c   1.000
_cell.angle_alpha   90.00
_cell.angle_beta   90.00
_cell.angle_gamma   90.00
#
_symmetry.space_group_name_H-M   'P 1'
#
loop_
_entity.id
_entity.type
_entity.pdbx_description
1 polymer ?
#
loop_
_entity_poly.entity_id
_entity_poly.type
_entity_poly.pdbx_seq_one_letter_code
_entity_poly.pdbx_strand_id
1 'polypeptide(L)'
;MLHQTRNGGAGHDMTKVVQPYPGMIITEDVVFEPGEYSFPTSKGIIVAASGITIEGSGAVIRGRGKIGNIHSYDGIGLYANGYDRVTVKGLQLHGFKTGMNIANGAGWLIENNDLSDNYTDPDYGWGDGDSVGALILERVTDSTIAGNTGNRVWNGLELKYSDRNKISGNMFSHCTNVCLKLWNSSNNEIEDNVMNYGIRIAPGEVHARDSTSVLIESGSNNNRILRNDFTYGGDGVFIRSLNGFVSTGNYFEGNDASYAHNNAWEVWDPGNAFIRNTGNHSSYGFWLGGSCHAVLIENEAAYNGLRIANAPEKFGNAGIAVVNGSSSHFTMRRNRIHHNKSVGLAIGYKEGYEANHWIIEQNEITDNATYGVYMKHAKQMYLTGNRMAGNGIGDIYQDMNVSDVIVCDDAEGDPPIAKAALLTERPRTGCAVQFDATSSRDASGGNGLTYLWDLGDGTFSRSATVEHIYEKPGFYRVGLTVISASGTADLAWIDLNVLHADEHVKHRIDLSEAELVTAVPKHSAVLALNERISIGQGPALQLEASSSLVKLQAPIPAEAAAQALSRSGGELSFWMKFSHETWGGFPASALTIRLKQDENRYLQWVASRPLFEWTQIASEARTGWSHIRIPLACEEAGWASSAAGQPDQIGLTRLEIQIASRGGDFTVLLDEIVFV
;
A
#
# COMPACT_ATOMS: atom_id res chain seq x y z
N MET A 1 -61.71 -32.51 -19.72
CA MET A 1 -61.71 -32.39 -21.20
C MET A 1 -62.54 -31.14 -21.51
N LEU A 2 -62.08 -30.09 -22.18
CA LEU A 2 -61.06 -29.95 -23.21
C LEU A 2 -60.30 -28.62 -23.13
N HIS A 3 -59.03 -28.68 -23.57
CA HIS A 3 -58.11 -27.71 -24.19
C HIS A 3 -58.44 -26.21 -24.19
N GLN A 4 -57.56 -25.34 -23.68
CA GLN A 4 -56.36 -24.78 -24.36
C GLN A 4 -56.62 -24.09 -25.70
N THR A 5 -56.42 -22.77 -25.71
CA THR A 5 -55.46 -22.13 -26.64
C THR A 5 -54.77 -20.97 -25.91
N ARG A 6 -53.51 -21.21 -25.52
CA ARG A 6 -52.53 -20.17 -25.23
C ARG A 6 -52.17 -19.49 -26.55
N ASN A 7 -52.42 -18.19 -26.67
CA ASN A 7 -51.63 -17.36 -27.59
C ASN A 7 -50.42 -16.86 -26.81
N GLY A 8 -49.30 -17.55 -27.00
CA GLY A 8 -47.98 -17.02 -26.67
C GLY A 8 -47.66 -15.90 -27.65
N GLY A 9 -47.78 -14.67 -27.19
CA GLY A 9 -47.05 -13.55 -27.78
C GLY A 9 -45.63 -13.61 -27.22
N ALA A 10 -44.70 -14.10 -28.03
CA ALA A 10 -43.29 -13.82 -27.84
C ALA A 10 -43.11 -12.30 -27.98
N GLY A 11 -42.95 -11.61 -26.84
CA GLY A 11 -42.47 -10.24 -26.84
C GLY A 11 -41.02 -10.28 -27.30
N HIS A 12 -40.80 -10.03 -28.59
CA HIS A 12 -39.51 -9.56 -29.07
C HIS A 12 -39.29 -8.20 -28.41
N ASP A 13 -38.43 -8.17 -27.39
CA ASP A 13 -37.93 -6.96 -26.79
C ASP A 13 -37.15 -6.22 -27.88
N MET A 14 -37.78 -5.23 -28.52
CA MET A 14 -37.12 -4.41 -29.53
C MET A 14 -36.21 -3.45 -28.78
N THR A 15 -34.91 -3.76 -28.73
CA THR A 15 -33.89 -2.87 -28.19
C THR A 15 -34.08 -1.48 -28.79
N LYS A 16 -34.28 -0.49 -27.92
CA LYS A 16 -34.74 0.83 -28.33
C LYS A 16 -33.57 1.59 -28.96
N VAL A 17 -33.69 1.87 -30.25
CA VAL A 17 -32.77 2.74 -30.98
C VAL A 17 -33.15 4.20 -30.69
N VAL A 18 -32.20 5.00 -30.19
CA VAL A 18 -32.46 6.38 -29.75
C VAL A 18 -31.32 7.33 -30.12
N GLN A 19 -31.65 8.61 -30.32
CA GLN A 19 -30.64 9.67 -30.42
C GLN A 19 -30.20 10.12 -29.03
N PRO A 20 -28.90 10.19 -28.73
CA PRO A 20 -28.40 10.75 -27.48
C PRO A 20 -28.65 12.26 -27.42
N TYR A 21 -29.02 12.77 -26.24
CA TYR A 21 -29.21 14.21 -25.99
C TYR A 21 -28.68 14.63 -24.61
N PRO A 22 -28.33 15.92 -24.41
CA PRO A 22 -27.79 16.39 -23.14
C PRO A 22 -28.77 16.20 -21.97
N GLY A 23 -28.31 15.52 -20.91
CA GLY A 23 -29.12 15.21 -19.73
C GLY A 23 -30.07 14.03 -19.91
N MET A 24 -29.85 13.19 -20.93
CA MET A 24 -30.60 11.95 -21.13
C MET A 24 -30.46 11.03 -19.91
N ILE A 25 -31.59 10.51 -19.43
CA ILE A 25 -31.65 9.53 -18.34
C ILE A 25 -32.01 8.18 -18.95
N ILE A 26 -31.17 7.17 -18.72
CA ILE A 26 -31.35 5.82 -19.23
C ILE A 26 -31.80 4.91 -18.10
N THR A 27 -32.96 4.27 -18.28
CA THR A 27 -33.58 3.36 -17.30
C THR A 27 -33.86 1.97 -17.87
N GLU A 28 -33.52 1.73 -19.13
CA GLU A 28 -33.79 0.51 -19.91
C GLU A 28 -32.67 0.30 -20.94
N ASP A 29 -32.63 -0.86 -21.58
CA ASP A 29 -31.65 -1.15 -22.64
C ASP A 29 -31.77 -0.15 -23.80
N VAL A 30 -30.62 0.35 -24.25
CA VAL A 30 -30.52 1.39 -25.27
C VAL A 30 -29.46 1.04 -26.30
N VAL A 31 -29.80 1.26 -27.57
CA VAL A 31 -28.85 1.32 -28.68
C VAL A 31 -28.87 2.75 -29.21
N PHE A 32 -27.71 3.41 -29.29
CA PHE A 32 -27.64 4.74 -29.88
C PHE A 32 -27.63 4.68 -31.41
N GLU A 33 -28.26 5.68 -32.02
CA GLU A 33 -28.12 5.90 -33.46
C GLU A 33 -26.67 6.29 -33.81
N PRO A 34 -26.08 5.74 -34.88
CA PRO A 34 -24.75 6.16 -35.34
C PRO A 34 -24.79 7.62 -35.80
N GLY A 35 -23.78 8.40 -35.41
CA GLY A 35 -23.68 9.80 -35.80
C GLY A 35 -22.83 10.62 -34.83
N GLU A 36 -22.57 11.88 -35.17
CA GLU A 36 -21.93 12.84 -34.26
C GLU A 36 -22.98 13.73 -33.57
N TYR A 37 -22.90 13.85 -32.25
CA TYR A 37 -23.84 14.57 -31.42
C TYR A 37 -23.12 15.60 -30.55
N SER A 38 -23.46 16.88 -30.72
CA SER A 38 -22.89 17.97 -29.91
C SER A 38 -23.69 18.19 -28.62
N PHE A 39 -23.00 18.20 -27.48
CA PHE A 39 -23.56 18.50 -26.18
C PHE A 39 -23.08 19.90 -25.73
N PRO A 40 -23.87 20.97 -25.96
CA PRO A 40 -23.44 22.36 -25.73
C PRO A 40 -23.52 22.80 -24.26
N THR A 41 -23.87 21.89 -23.34
CA THR A 41 -23.98 22.15 -21.90
C THR A 41 -23.09 21.18 -21.14
N SER A 42 -22.95 21.34 -19.82
CA SER A 42 -22.24 20.38 -18.96
C SER A 42 -22.99 19.07 -18.71
N LYS A 43 -24.21 18.92 -19.25
CA LYS A 43 -25.03 17.71 -19.05
C LYS A 43 -24.64 16.62 -20.03
N GLY A 44 -24.13 15.49 -19.52
CA GLY A 44 -23.97 14.24 -20.27
C GLY A 44 -25.18 13.31 -20.13
N ILE A 45 -24.91 12.01 -20.17
CA ILE A 45 -25.89 10.92 -20.00
C ILE A 45 -25.87 10.45 -18.53
N ILE A 46 -27.04 10.10 -18.00
CA ILE A 46 -27.22 9.59 -16.64
C ILE A 46 -27.78 8.17 -16.71
N VAL A 47 -27.07 7.21 -16.14
CA VAL A 47 -27.57 5.86 -15.92
C VAL A 47 -28.39 5.84 -14.65
N ALA A 48 -29.63 5.33 -14.73
CA ALA A 48 -30.59 5.34 -13.63
C ALA A 48 -31.26 3.98 -13.37
N ALA A 49 -30.68 2.88 -13.88
CA ALA A 49 -31.13 1.52 -13.62
C ALA A 49 -29.97 0.51 -13.63
N SER A 50 -30.14 -0.58 -12.88
CA SER A 50 -29.24 -1.73 -12.84
C SER A 50 -29.63 -2.77 -13.90
N GLY A 51 -28.68 -3.60 -14.35
CA GLY A 51 -28.97 -4.73 -15.23
C GLY A 51 -29.29 -4.37 -16.69
N ILE A 52 -28.88 -3.17 -17.12
CA ILE A 52 -29.18 -2.66 -18.46
C ILE A 52 -27.93 -2.61 -19.35
N THR A 53 -28.14 -2.55 -20.66
CA THR A 53 -27.10 -2.41 -21.69
C THR A 53 -27.24 -1.09 -22.45
N ILE A 54 -26.12 -0.38 -22.60
CA ILE A 54 -25.99 0.85 -23.40
C ILE A 54 -24.99 0.57 -24.52
N GLU A 55 -25.48 0.47 -25.75
CA GLU A 55 -24.65 0.19 -26.93
C GLU A 55 -24.49 1.45 -27.78
N GLY A 56 -23.24 1.92 -27.91
CA GLY A 56 -22.90 3.14 -28.63
C GLY A 56 -23.13 3.06 -30.14
N SER A 57 -22.97 1.88 -30.76
CA SER A 57 -23.26 1.64 -32.19
C SER A 57 -22.71 2.69 -33.17
N GLY A 58 -21.54 3.28 -32.87
CA GLY A 58 -20.91 4.32 -33.70
C GLY A 58 -21.37 5.75 -33.41
N ALA A 59 -22.12 5.98 -32.32
CA ALA A 59 -22.42 7.30 -31.81
C ALA A 59 -21.18 7.96 -31.20
N VAL A 60 -20.89 9.18 -31.64
CA VAL A 60 -19.82 10.04 -31.15
C VAL A 60 -20.42 11.24 -30.45
N ILE A 61 -20.26 11.33 -29.14
CA ILE A 61 -20.82 12.42 -28.33
C ILE A 61 -19.69 13.37 -27.96
N ARG A 62 -19.86 14.64 -28.32
CA ARG A 62 -18.85 15.70 -28.13
C ARG A 62 -19.35 16.77 -27.16
N GLY A 63 -18.68 16.89 -26.03
CA GLY A 63 -18.81 18.01 -25.09
C GLY A 63 -18.19 19.31 -25.64
N ARG A 64 -18.03 20.30 -24.76
CA ARG A 64 -17.54 21.65 -25.12
C ARG A 64 -16.03 21.79 -25.21
N GLY A 65 -15.30 20.80 -24.72
CA GLY A 65 -13.85 20.79 -24.61
C GLY A 65 -13.17 21.03 -25.95
N LYS A 66 -12.15 21.88 -25.93
CA LYS A 66 -11.30 22.22 -27.07
C LYS A 66 -9.85 22.03 -26.68
N ILE A 67 -9.12 21.31 -27.54
CA ILE A 67 -7.68 21.12 -27.43
C ILE A 67 -7.00 22.51 -27.30
N GLY A 68 -6.08 22.63 -26.35
CA GLY A 68 -5.36 23.88 -26.07
C GLY A 68 -6.14 24.92 -25.25
N ASN A 69 -7.39 24.64 -24.84
CA ASN A 69 -8.15 25.49 -23.93
C ASN A 69 -8.68 24.68 -22.74
N ILE A 70 -7.86 24.54 -21.70
CA ILE A 70 -8.16 23.72 -20.51
C ILE A 70 -9.46 24.12 -19.80
N HIS A 71 -9.84 25.41 -19.85
CA HIS A 71 -11.05 25.93 -19.21
C HIS A 71 -12.35 25.62 -19.98
N SER A 72 -12.24 25.08 -21.19
CA SER A 72 -13.42 24.74 -22.02
C SER A 72 -14.03 23.37 -21.70
N TYR A 73 -13.27 22.48 -21.05
CA TYR A 73 -13.75 21.17 -20.63
C TYR A 73 -14.64 21.31 -19.39
N ASP A 74 -15.81 20.70 -19.45
CA ASP A 74 -16.80 20.74 -18.37
C ASP A 74 -17.71 19.52 -18.45
N GLY A 75 -18.36 19.19 -17.34
CA GLY A 75 -19.31 18.08 -17.25
C GLY A 75 -18.70 16.68 -17.33
N ILE A 76 -19.58 15.70 -17.23
CA ILE A 76 -19.27 14.26 -17.31
C ILE A 76 -20.04 13.70 -18.51
N GLY A 77 -19.39 12.96 -19.40
CA GLY A 77 -20.01 12.37 -20.59
C GLY A 77 -21.07 11.31 -20.25
N LEU A 78 -20.75 10.38 -19.37
CA LEU A 78 -21.69 9.42 -18.77
C LEU A 78 -21.45 9.30 -17.27
N TYR A 79 -22.52 9.43 -16.48
CA TYR A 79 -22.49 9.34 -15.03
C TYR A 79 -23.43 8.25 -14.51
N ALA A 80 -22.98 7.50 -13.51
CA ALA A 80 -23.78 6.52 -12.79
C ALA A 80 -23.42 6.51 -11.30
N ASN A 81 -24.41 6.34 -10.42
CA ASN A 81 -24.17 6.19 -8.99
C ASN A 81 -25.22 5.30 -8.33
N GLY A 82 -24.81 4.19 -7.72
CA GLY A 82 -25.72 3.29 -7.00
C GLY A 82 -26.40 2.24 -7.89
N TYR A 83 -25.77 1.85 -8.99
CA TYR A 83 -26.33 0.90 -9.95
C TYR A 83 -25.35 -0.24 -10.24
N ASP A 84 -25.91 -1.42 -10.47
CA ASP A 84 -25.17 -2.68 -10.61
C ASP A 84 -25.42 -3.32 -11.98
N ARG A 85 -24.50 -4.16 -12.44
CA ARG A 85 -24.67 -5.02 -13.61
C ARG A 85 -25.03 -4.25 -14.89
N VAL A 86 -24.46 -3.06 -15.06
CA VAL A 86 -24.67 -2.24 -16.25
C VAL A 86 -23.56 -2.52 -17.27
N THR A 87 -23.96 -2.70 -18.52
CA THR A 87 -23.05 -2.84 -19.66
C THR A 87 -23.00 -1.55 -20.46
N VAL A 88 -21.81 -1.02 -20.73
CA VAL A 88 -21.58 0.11 -21.62
C VAL A 88 -20.57 -0.30 -22.67
N LYS A 89 -21.00 -0.33 -23.94
CA LYS A 89 -20.18 -0.86 -25.03
C LYS A 89 -20.13 0.05 -26.24
N GLY A 90 -18.94 0.28 -26.78
CA GLY A 90 -18.77 0.94 -28.09
C GLY A 90 -19.18 2.42 -28.11
N LEU A 91 -19.25 3.08 -26.96
CA LEU A 91 -19.61 4.49 -26.83
C LEU A 91 -18.37 5.37 -26.99
N GLN A 92 -18.51 6.50 -27.70
CA GLN A 92 -17.41 7.46 -27.88
C GLN A 92 -17.77 8.79 -27.22
N LEU A 93 -17.00 9.20 -26.20
CA LEU A 93 -17.24 10.39 -25.37
C LEU A 93 -15.99 11.29 -25.37
N HIS A 94 -16.08 12.46 -26.00
CA HIS A 94 -14.96 13.40 -26.14
C HIS A 94 -15.33 14.81 -25.65
N GLY A 95 -14.34 15.62 -25.27
CA GLY A 95 -14.54 17.03 -24.95
C GLY A 95 -15.29 17.29 -23.63
N PHE A 96 -15.30 16.33 -22.71
CA PHE A 96 -15.84 16.48 -21.35
C PHE A 96 -14.72 16.73 -20.34
N LYS A 97 -15.08 17.23 -19.14
CA LYS A 97 -14.12 17.24 -18.02
C LYS A 97 -13.79 15.80 -17.60
N THR A 98 -14.79 14.92 -17.61
CA THR A 98 -14.61 13.48 -17.44
C THR A 98 -15.41 12.71 -18.48
N GLY A 99 -14.81 11.72 -19.14
CA GLY A 99 -15.51 10.84 -20.09
C GLY A 99 -16.61 10.05 -19.40
N MET A 100 -16.23 9.19 -18.44
CA MET A 100 -17.15 8.37 -17.64
C MET A 100 -16.81 8.45 -16.15
N ASN A 101 -17.84 8.59 -15.31
CA ASN A 101 -17.71 8.49 -13.85
C ASN A 101 -18.78 7.54 -13.31
N ILE A 102 -18.34 6.43 -12.72
CA ILE A 102 -19.21 5.41 -12.14
C ILE A 102 -18.88 5.29 -10.66
N ALA A 103 -19.91 5.41 -9.82
CA ALA A 103 -19.78 5.35 -8.38
C ALA A 103 -20.72 4.29 -7.78
N ASN A 104 -20.29 3.65 -6.69
CA ASN A 104 -21.09 2.76 -5.85
C ASN A 104 -21.86 1.70 -6.67
N GLY A 105 -21.14 0.81 -7.34
CA GLY A 105 -21.75 -0.18 -8.23
C GLY A 105 -20.94 -1.47 -8.32
N ALA A 106 -21.59 -2.58 -8.65
CA ALA A 106 -20.94 -3.87 -8.81
C ALA A 106 -21.29 -4.56 -10.13
N GLY A 107 -20.35 -5.35 -10.67
CA GLY A 107 -20.60 -6.16 -11.86
C GLY A 107 -20.76 -5.39 -13.16
N TRP A 108 -20.15 -4.21 -13.29
CA TRP A 108 -20.17 -3.43 -14.52
C TRP A 108 -19.35 -4.10 -15.63
N LEU A 109 -19.80 -3.93 -16.87
CA LEU A 109 -19.05 -4.30 -18.07
C LEU A 109 -18.84 -3.04 -18.93
N ILE A 110 -17.61 -2.53 -18.97
CA ILE A 110 -17.25 -1.33 -19.70
C ILE A 110 -16.31 -1.75 -20.82
N GLU A 111 -16.82 -1.85 -22.05
CA GLU A 111 -16.09 -2.49 -23.14
C GLU A 111 -15.99 -1.66 -24.42
N ASN A 112 -14.79 -1.61 -25.00
CA ASN A 112 -14.56 -1.06 -26.33
C ASN A 112 -15.07 0.39 -26.50
N ASN A 113 -15.03 1.20 -25.44
CA ASN A 113 -15.41 2.61 -25.48
C ASN A 113 -14.19 3.48 -25.83
N ASP A 114 -14.43 4.62 -26.49
CA ASP A 114 -13.41 5.63 -26.73
C ASP A 114 -13.68 6.88 -25.87
N LEU A 115 -12.81 7.10 -24.90
CA LEU A 115 -12.84 8.17 -23.91
C LEU A 115 -11.68 9.16 -24.10
N SER A 116 -11.11 9.20 -25.30
CA SER A 116 -10.01 10.10 -25.65
C SER A 116 -10.44 11.56 -25.71
N ASP A 117 -9.48 12.48 -25.71
CA ASP A 117 -9.71 13.92 -25.92
C ASP A 117 -10.70 14.56 -24.93
N ASN A 118 -10.74 14.02 -23.71
CA ASN A 118 -11.33 14.68 -22.55
C ASN A 118 -10.30 15.59 -21.87
N TYR A 119 -10.62 16.17 -20.70
CA TYR A 119 -9.74 17.14 -20.04
C TYR A 119 -8.30 16.63 -19.95
N THR A 120 -7.36 17.51 -20.28
CA THR A 120 -5.91 17.30 -20.26
C THR A 120 -5.23 18.64 -20.00
N ASP A 121 -4.11 18.63 -19.29
CA ASP A 121 -3.33 19.83 -18.94
C ASP A 121 -1.83 19.51 -18.90
N PRO A 122 -1.13 19.57 -20.05
CA PRO A 122 0.30 19.28 -20.10
C PRO A 122 1.16 20.34 -19.38
N ASP A 123 0.62 21.53 -19.13
CA ASP A 123 1.32 22.64 -18.51
C ASP A 123 1.18 22.66 -16.97
N TYR A 124 0.36 21.77 -16.41
CA TYR A 124 0.16 21.65 -14.97
C TYR A 124 1.49 21.47 -14.23
N GLY A 125 1.61 22.13 -13.07
CA GLY A 125 2.80 22.11 -12.23
C GLY A 125 3.00 20.79 -11.50
N TRP A 126 3.40 20.89 -10.23
CA TRP A 126 3.58 19.75 -9.34
C TRP A 126 2.25 19.29 -8.74
N GLY A 127 2.13 17.99 -8.50
CA GLY A 127 0.98 17.37 -7.83
C GLY A 127 -0.01 16.70 -8.79
N ASP A 128 -1.01 16.05 -8.18
CA ASP A 128 -1.89 15.11 -8.88
C ASP A 128 -3.19 15.76 -9.40
N GLY A 129 -3.53 16.97 -8.95
CA GLY A 129 -4.76 17.67 -9.35
C GLY A 129 -6.07 16.96 -8.98
N ASP A 130 -7.14 17.27 -9.73
CA ASP A 130 -8.47 16.68 -9.56
C ASP A 130 -8.56 15.26 -10.17
N SER A 131 -9.48 14.43 -9.66
CA SER A 131 -9.85 13.13 -10.26
C SER A 131 -10.73 13.31 -11.51
N VAL A 132 -10.11 13.45 -12.68
CA VAL A 132 -10.76 13.73 -13.98
C VAL A 132 -10.01 13.09 -15.15
N GLY A 133 -10.63 13.01 -16.33
CA GLY A 133 -10.00 12.44 -17.53
C GLY A 133 -10.90 11.46 -18.26
N ALA A 134 -10.42 10.26 -18.59
CA ALA A 134 -11.17 9.27 -19.34
C ALA A 134 -12.19 8.52 -18.47
N LEU A 135 -11.74 7.69 -17.52
CA LEU A 135 -12.61 6.81 -16.74
C LEU A 135 -12.29 6.86 -15.24
N ILE A 136 -13.30 7.24 -14.44
CA ILE A 136 -13.21 7.29 -12.97
C ILE A 136 -14.17 6.26 -12.38
N LEU A 137 -13.65 5.35 -11.55
CA LEU A 137 -14.41 4.36 -10.81
C LEU A 137 -14.25 4.59 -9.30
N GLU A 138 -15.34 4.86 -8.60
CA GLU A 138 -15.35 5.06 -7.15
C GLU A 138 -16.26 4.04 -6.44
N ARG A 139 -15.70 3.19 -5.57
CA ARG A 139 -16.45 2.10 -4.93
C ARG A 139 -17.13 1.19 -5.95
N VAL A 140 -16.39 0.83 -6.99
CA VAL A 140 -16.84 -0.10 -8.03
C VAL A 140 -16.15 -1.45 -7.83
N THR A 141 -16.93 -2.53 -7.75
CA THR A 141 -16.37 -3.86 -7.47
C THR A 141 -16.80 -4.91 -8.48
N ASP A 142 -16.02 -5.99 -8.55
CA ASP A 142 -16.40 -7.21 -9.28
C ASP A 142 -16.76 -6.92 -10.75
N SER A 143 -16.13 -5.90 -11.34
CA SER A 143 -16.45 -5.35 -12.67
C SER A 143 -15.35 -5.61 -13.69
N THR A 144 -15.69 -5.57 -14.98
CA THR A 144 -14.76 -5.75 -16.10
C THR A 144 -14.64 -4.49 -16.93
N ILE A 145 -13.40 -4.06 -17.17
CA ILE A 145 -13.03 -2.89 -17.96
C ILE A 145 -12.09 -3.39 -19.05
N ALA A 146 -12.57 -3.52 -20.29
CA ALA A 146 -11.80 -4.15 -21.36
C ALA A 146 -11.86 -3.43 -22.71
N GLY A 147 -10.71 -3.35 -23.39
CA GLY A 147 -10.65 -2.78 -24.75
C GLY A 147 -10.97 -1.29 -24.86
N ASN A 148 -11.02 -0.55 -23.76
CA ASN A 148 -11.33 0.88 -23.79
C ASN A 148 -10.09 1.69 -24.18
N THR A 149 -10.32 2.83 -24.82
CA THR A 149 -9.27 3.78 -25.18
C THR A 149 -9.48 5.09 -24.42
N GLY A 150 -8.42 5.66 -23.88
CA GLY A 150 -8.41 7.01 -23.30
C GLY A 150 -7.07 7.66 -23.57
N ASN A 151 -6.97 8.33 -24.72
CA ASN A 151 -5.75 9.01 -25.15
C ASN A 151 -5.86 10.53 -25.04
N ARG A 152 -4.75 11.19 -24.71
CA ARG A 152 -4.69 12.67 -24.52
C ARG A 152 -5.69 13.15 -23.48
N VAL A 153 -5.60 12.57 -22.29
CA VAL A 153 -6.46 12.86 -21.13
C VAL A 153 -5.60 13.20 -19.92
N TRP A 154 -6.21 13.69 -18.85
CA TRP A 154 -5.58 13.95 -17.58
C TRP A 154 -5.25 12.62 -16.88
N ASN A 155 -6.29 11.92 -16.38
CA ASN A 155 -6.18 10.54 -15.91
C ASN A 155 -6.76 9.59 -16.96
N GLY A 156 -6.09 8.48 -17.21
CA GLY A 156 -6.60 7.39 -18.05
C GLY A 156 -7.70 6.61 -17.33
N LEU A 157 -7.29 5.82 -16.33
CA LEU A 157 -8.17 5.08 -15.43
C LEU A 157 -7.83 5.40 -13.98
N GLU A 158 -8.83 5.80 -13.20
CA GLU A 158 -8.70 5.99 -11.75
C GLU A 158 -9.63 5.04 -11.00
N LEU A 159 -9.05 4.22 -10.13
CA LEU A 159 -9.76 3.36 -9.18
C LEU A 159 -9.65 3.95 -7.79
N LYS A 160 -10.79 4.25 -7.18
CA LYS A 160 -10.87 4.75 -5.81
C LYS A 160 -11.78 3.83 -5.00
N TYR A 161 -11.25 3.20 -3.96
CA TYR A 161 -11.98 2.20 -3.17
C TYR A 161 -12.62 1.09 -4.02
N SER A 162 -11.99 0.74 -5.15
CA SER A 162 -12.57 -0.12 -6.17
C SER A 162 -11.79 -1.43 -6.24
N ASP A 163 -12.46 -2.53 -5.87
CA ASP A 163 -11.80 -3.80 -5.57
C ASP A 163 -12.29 -4.93 -6.48
N ARG A 164 -11.44 -5.95 -6.68
CA ARG A 164 -11.81 -7.18 -7.41
C ARG A 164 -12.28 -6.94 -8.85
N ASN A 165 -11.75 -5.92 -9.50
CA ASN A 165 -12.04 -5.63 -10.89
C ASN A 165 -11.03 -6.31 -11.83
N LYS A 166 -11.47 -6.64 -13.04
CA LYS A 166 -10.62 -7.12 -14.13
C LYS A 166 -10.46 -6.01 -15.17
N ILE A 167 -9.21 -5.63 -15.43
CA ILE A 167 -8.83 -4.52 -16.32
C ILE A 167 -7.88 -5.07 -17.37
N SER A 168 -8.35 -5.23 -18.61
CA SER A 168 -7.57 -5.93 -19.62
C SER A 168 -7.65 -5.35 -21.03
N GLY A 169 -6.51 -5.28 -21.72
CA GLY A 169 -6.47 -4.86 -23.13
C GLY A 169 -6.90 -3.41 -23.38
N ASN A 170 -6.83 -2.55 -22.37
CA ASN A 170 -7.16 -1.13 -22.51
C ASN A 170 -5.95 -0.33 -22.99
N MET A 171 -6.21 0.80 -23.63
CA MET A 171 -5.20 1.77 -24.08
C MET A 171 -5.47 3.11 -23.41
N PHE A 172 -4.83 3.33 -22.27
CA PHE A 172 -4.86 4.59 -21.55
C PHE A 172 -3.49 5.26 -21.68
N SER A 173 -3.28 6.03 -22.74
CA SER A 173 -1.94 6.48 -23.13
C SER A 173 -1.87 7.99 -23.37
N HIS A 174 -0.66 8.56 -23.31
CA HIS A 174 -0.44 10.00 -23.45
C HIS A 174 -1.26 10.79 -22.44
N CYS A 175 -1.25 10.34 -21.19
CA CYS A 175 -1.93 11.01 -20.11
C CYS A 175 -1.05 12.14 -19.57
N THR A 176 -1.63 13.31 -19.35
CA THR A 176 -0.93 14.45 -18.75
C THR A 176 -0.98 14.40 -17.22
N ASN A 177 -1.34 13.28 -16.61
CA ASN A 177 -1.13 13.05 -15.19
C ASN A 177 -0.72 11.63 -14.90
N VAL A 178 -1.68 10.72 -14.99
CA VAL A 178 -1.49 9.30 -14.70
C VAL A 178 -2.32 8.46 -15.65
N CYS A 179 -1.73 7.40 -16.21
CA CYS A 179 -2.47 6.48 -17.06
C CYS A 179 -3.34 5.54 -16.22
N LEU A 180 -2.82 5.11 -15.07
CA LEU A 180 -3.55 4.35 -14.06
C LEU A 180 -3.28 4.92 -12.67
N LYS A 181 -4.35 5.13 -11.89
CA LYS A 181 -4.27 5.48 -10.47
C LYS A 181 -5.06 4.49 -9.63
N LEU A 182 -4.41 3.92 -8.61
CA LEU A 182 -5.05 3.11 -7.58
C LEU A 182 -5.01 3.87 -6.25
N TRP A 183 -6.19 4.13 -5.69
CA TRP A 183 -6.35 4.71 -4.36
C TRP A 183 -7.19 3.78 -3.51
N ASN A 184 -6.59 3.21 -2.46
CA ASN A 184 -7.22 2.23 -1.58
C ASN A 184 -8.01 1.15 -2.35
N SER A 185 -7.42 0.66 -3.45
CA SER A 185 -8.08 -0.23 -4.42
C SER A 185 -7.28 -1.53 -4.52
N SER A 186 -7.90 -2.62 -4.08
CA SER A 186 -7.23 -3.87 -3.75
C SER A 186 -7.79 -5.06 -4.54
N ASN A 187 -6.96 -6.10 -4.67
CA ASN A 187 -7.34 -7.37 -5.31
C ASN A 187 -7.82 -7.23 -6.76
N ASN A 188 -7.38 -6.20 -7.49
CA ASN A 188 -7.67 -6.04 -8.90
C ASN A 188 -6.69 -6.87 -9.76
N GLU A 189 -7.16 -7.32 -10.92
CA GLU A 189 -6.35 -7.96 -11.96
C GLU A 189 -6.21 -7.01 -13.14
N ILE A 190 -4.99 -6.56 -13.42
CA ILE A 190 -4.66 -5.55 -14.43
C ILE A 190 -3.67 -6.16 -15.41
N GLU A 191 -4.14 -6.57 -16.59
CA GLU A 191 -3.31 -7.32 -17.54
C GLU A 191 -3.36 -6.83 -18.98
N ASP A 192 -2.22 -6.92 -19.67
CA ASP A 192 -2.11 -6.68 -21.12
C ASP A 192 -2.65 -5.29 -21.54
N ASN A 193 -2.47 -4.26 -20.69
CA ASN A 193 -2.87 -2.89 -21.00
C ASN A 193 -1.68 -2.06 -21.52
N VAL A 194 -2.00 -1.05 -22.33
CA VAL A 194 -1.07 0.02 -22.72
C VAL A 194 -1.37 1.24 -21.86
N MET A 195 -0.46 1.55 -20.95
CA MET A 195 -0.54 2.62 -19.96
C MET A 195 0.71 3.52 -19.99
N ASN A 196 1.25 3.74 -21.19
CA ASN A 196 2.49 4.48 -21.43
C ASN A 196 2.27 5.99 -21.63
N TYR A 197 3.35 6.77 -21.57
CA TYR A 197 3.32 8.23 -21.69
C TYR A 197 2.44 8.93 -20.65
N GLY A 198 2.40 8.44 -19.41
CA GLY A 198 1.88 9.21 -18.28
C GLY A 198 2.93 10.22 -17.84
N ILE A 199 2.96 11.37 -18.52
CA ILE A 199 4.05 12.33 -18.35
C ILE A 199 3.59 13.78 -18.51
N ARG A 200 4.09 14.64 -17.63
CA ARG A 200 4.05 16.10 -17.74
C ARG A 200 5.46 16.65 -17.70
N ILE A 201 5.89 17.25 -18.79
CA ILE A 201 7.23 17.80 -18.84
C ILE A 201 7.34 18.93 -19.86
N ALA A 202 7.98 20.02 -19.46
CA ALA A 202 8.36 21.07 -20.39
C ALA A 202 9.66 20.72 -21.14
N PRO A 203 9.89 21.25 -22.35
CA PRO A 203 11.17 21.10 -23.04
C PRO A 203 12.35 21.53 -22.16
N GLY A 204 13.32 20.63 -21.97
CA GLY A 204 14.53 20.88 -21.16
C GLY A 204 14.36 20.67 -19.65
N GLU A 205 13.17 20.36 -19.18
CA GLU A 205 12.93 19.99 -17.78
C GLU A 205 13.45 18.58 -17.48
N VAL A 206 13.93 18.35 -16.25
CA VAL A 206 14.54 17.08 -15.85
C VAL A 206 13.62 16.22 -14.98
N HIS A 207 12.74 16.80 -14.16
CA HIS A 207 12.06 16.06 -13.09
C HIS A 207 10.62 15.62 -13.39
N ALA A 208 10.09 15.86 -14.60
CA ALA A 208 8.73 15.47 -15.02
C ALA A 208 7.60 15.69 -13.98
N ARG A 209 7.76 16.64 -13.05
CA ARG A 209 6.76 17.12 -12.07
C ARG A 209 5.99 16.02 -11.33
N ASP A 210 6.67 14.97 -10.88
CA ASP A 210 6.10 13.79 -10.20
C ASP A 210 4.92 13.15 -10.98
N SER A 211 4.93 13.26 -12.31
CA SER A 211 4.01 12.47 -13.15
C SER A 211 4.48 11.03 -13.26
N THR A 212 3.55 10.11 -13.52
CA THR A 212 3.87 8.69 -13.66
C THR A 212 2.89 8.01 -14.59
N SER A 213 3.31 6.98 -15.30
CA SER A 213 2.39 6.10 -16.03
C SER A 213 1.43 5.40 -15.06
N VAL A 214 1.93 4.86 -13.95
CA VAL A 214 1.11 4.20 -12.93
C VAL A 214 1.39 4.77 -11.55
N LEU A 215 0.33 5.18 -10.85
CA LEU A 215 0.38 5.64 -9.47
C LEU A 215 -0.41 4.68 -8.58
N ILE A 216 0.25 4.06 -7.62
CA ILE A 216 -0.37 3.19 -6.62
C ILE A 216 -0.20 3.82 -5.25
N GLU A 217 -1.32 4.12 -4.60
CA GLU A 217 -1.33 4.84 -3.35
C GLU A 217 -2.08 4.07 -2.27
N SER A 218 -1.62 4.34 -1.05
CA SER A 218 -2.21 4.07 0.25
C SER A 218 -3.40 3.12 0.26
N GLY A 219 -3.11 1.86 0.63
CA GLY A 219 -4.13 0.83 0.82
C GLY A 219 -4.47 0.01 -0.41
N SER A 220 -3.75 0.22 -1.51
CA SER A 220 -3.96 -0.53 -2.75
C SER A 220 -3.17 -1.83 -2.71
N ASN A 221 -3.75 -2.85 -2.10
CA ASN A 221 -3.06 -4.08 -1.72
C ASN A 221 -3.42 -5.25 -2.65
N ASN A 222 -2.53 -6.23 -2.74
CA ASN A 222 -2.80 -7.51 -3.38
C ASN A 222 -3.30 -7.43 -4.84
N ASN A 223 -2.95 -6.38 -5.57
CA ASN A 223 -3.26 -6.29 -6.99
C ASN A 223 -2.31 -7.16 -7.80
N ARG A 224 -2.82 -7.79 -8.87
CA ARG A 224 -2.04 -8.58 -9.83
C ARG A 224 -1.90 -7.77 -11.12
N ILE A 225 -0.67 -7.40 -11.46
CA ILE A 225 -0.38 -6.45 -12.54
C ILE A 225 0.57 -7.15 -13.52
N LEU A 226 0.04 -7.57 -14.67
CA LEU A 226 0.70 -8.54 -15.55
C LEU A 226 0.86 -8.01 -16.99
N ARG A 227 2.07 -8.07 -17.54
CA ARG A 227 2.34 -7.85 -18.98
C ARG A 227 1.82 -6.50 -19.53
N ASN A 228 1.88 -5.45 -18.74
CA ASN A 228 1.47 -4.11 -19.16
C ASN A 228 2.66 -3.29 -19.68
N ASP A 229 2.36 -2.33 -20.55
CA ASP A 229 3.30 -1.32 -21.02
C ASP A 229 3.13 -0.01 -20.22
N PHE A 230 4.14 0.34 -19.42
CA PHE A 230 4.23 1.55 -18.60
C PHE A 230 5.31 2.52 -19.10
N THR A 231 5.84 2.29 -20.31
CA THR A 231 7.02 3.00 -20.82
C THR A 231 6.79 4.50 -20.97
N TYR A 232 7.89 5.26 -21.04
CA TYR A 232 7.88 6.70 -21.36
C TYR A 232 7.09 7.62 -20.41
N GLY A 233 6.76 7.16 -19.20
CA GLY A 233 6.16 7.99 -18.16
C GLY A 233 7.14 8.99 -17.55
N GLY A 234 6.65 9.85 -16.64
CA GLY A 234 7.52 10.59 -15.72
C GLY A 234 8.34 9.59 -14.89
N ASP A 235 7.70 8.92 -13.94
CA ASP A 235 8.05 7.55 -13.56
C ASP A 235 7.27 6.53 -14.41
N GLY A 236 7.75 5.30 -14.51
CA GLY A 236 6.96 4.22 -15.08
C GLY A 236 5.90 3.73 -14.08
N VAL A 237 6.34 3.32 -12.90
CA VAL A 237 5.46 2.96 -11.78
C VAL A 237 5.93 3.69 -10.53
N PHE A 238 5.00 4.32 -9.83
CA PHE A 238 5.23 4.98 -8.54
C PHE A 238 4.29 4.39 -7.49
N ILE A 239 4.85 3.66 -6.52
CA ILE A 239 4.15 3.21 -5.32
C ILE A 239 4.51 4.13 -4.15
N ARG A 240 3.54 4.90 -3.67
CA ARG A 240 3.75 6.00 -2.71
C ARG A 240 2.93 5.81 -1.43
N SER A 241 3.61 5.87 -0.29
CA SER A 241 2.99 5.99 1.05
C SER A 241 2.63 7.45 1.35
N LEU A 242 1.52 7.95 0.80
CA LEU A 242 1.15 9.37 0.96
C LEU A 242 0.48 9.72 2.27
N ASN A 243 -0.10 8.79 3.01
CA ASN A 243 -0.79 9.07 4.28
C ASN A 243 -0.28 8.16 5.42
N GLY A 244 0.89 7.55 5.19
CA GLY A 244 1.46 6.55 6.08
C GLY A 244 0.87 5.16 5.97
N PHE A 245 -0.18 5.03 5.16
CA PHE A 245 -0.68 3.73 4.74
C PHE A 245 0.10 3.25 3.52
N VAL A 246 0.58 2.02 3.60
CA VAL A 246 1.34 1.37 2.52
C VAL A 246 0.41 0.64 1.56
N SER A 247 0.92 0.39 0.36
CA SER A 247 0.39 -0.52 -0.64
C SER A 247 1.30 -1.73 -0.71
N THR A 248 0.84 -2.87 -0.23
CA THR A 248 1.61 -4.10 -0.02
C THR A 248 0.95 -5.32 -0.67
N GLY A 249 1.73 -6.38 -0.86
CA GLY A 249 1.26 -7.62 -1.47
C GLY A 249 0.98 -7.52 -2.97
N ASN A 250 1.30 -6.40 -3.62
CA ASN A 250 1.11 -6.27 -5.06
C ASN A 250 2.13 -7.15 -5.81
N TYR A 251 1.65 -7.79 -6.87
CA TYR A 251 2.41 -8.73 -7.67
C TYR A 251 2.51 -8.20 -9.11
N PHE A 252 3.73 -7.89 -9.52
CA PHE A 252 4.06 -7.40 -10.86
C PHE A 252 4.79 -8.48 -11.64
N GLU A 253 4.26 -8.89 -12.80
CA GLU A 253 4.94 -9.86 -13.66
C GLU A 253 4.98 -9.45 -15.13
N GLY A 254 6.17 -9.45 -15.72
CA GLY A 254 6.33 -9.26 -17.17
C GLY A 254 6.00 -7.85 -17.68
N ASN A 255 5.93 -6.84 -16.81
CA ASN A 255 5.64 -5.46 -17.22
C ASN A 255 6.92 -4.74 -17.68
N ASP A 256 6.75 -3.74 -18.54
CA ASP A 256 7.84 -2.88 -19.00
C ASP A 256 7.62 -1.43 -18.57
N ALA A 257 8.54 -0.90 -17.75
CA ALA A 257 8.52 0.48 -17.27
C ALA A 257 9.70 1.30 -17.82
N SER A 258 10.33 0.82 -18.90
CA SER A 258 11.53 1.42 -19.49
C SER A 258 11.29 2.81 -20.08
N TYR A 259 12.38 3.54 -20.28
CA TYR A 259 12.40 4.88 -20.86
C TYR A 259 11.59 5.92 -20.07
N ALA A 260 11.31 5.65 -18.79
CA ALA A 260 10.80 6.67 -17.90
C ALA A 260 11.76 7.87 -17.88
N HIS A 261 11.19 9.05 -17.68
CA HIS A 261 11.97 10.29 -17.61
C HIS A 261 12.78 10.36 -16.32
N ASN A 262 12.18 9.90 -15.22
CA ASN A 262 12.77 9.70 -13.91
C ASN A 262 13.02 8.20 -13.68
N ASN A 263 12.29 7.54 -12.79
CA ASN A 263 12.53 6.14 -12.39
C ASN A 263 11.63 5.20 -13.17
N ALA A 264 12.16 4.06 -13.63
CA ALA A 264 11.28 3.04 -14.22
C ALA A 264 10.34 2.49 -13.13
N TRP A 265 10.90 2.10 -11.98
CA TRP A 265 10.13 1.66 -10.82
C TRP A 265 10.54 2.48 -9.60
N GLU A 266 9.63 3.30 -9.07
CA GLU A 266 9.78 4.01 -7.80
C GLU A 266 8.83 3.43 -6.75
N VAL A 267 9.36 2.90 -5.66
CA VAL A 267 8.57 2.16 -4.67
C VAL A 267 8.99 2.55 -3.27
N TRP A 268 8.06 2.98 -2.44
CA TRP A 268 8.32 3.32 -1.03
C TRP A 268 7.76 2.31 -0.03
N ASP A 269 7.05 1.30 -0.54
CA ASP A 269 6.19 0.44 0.26
C ASP A 269 6.71 -1.00 0.32
N PRO A 270 6.52 -1.70 1.45
CA PRO A 270 7.08 -3.03 1.66
C PRO A 270 6.19 -4.12 1.04
N GLY A 271 6.75 -5.32 0.88
CA GLY A 271 6.01 -6.54 0.56
C GLY A 271 5.46 -6.61 -0.86
N ASN A 272 6.07 -5.89 -1.81
CA ASN A 272 5.72 -5.96 -3.23
C ASN A 272 6.69 -6.88 -3.99
N ALA A 273 6.15 -7.65 -4.94
CA ALA A 273 6.92 -8.64 -5.71
C ALA A 273 7.00 -8.24 -7.18
N PHE A 274 8.21 -8.29 -7.74
CA PHE A 274 8.55 -7.96 -9.11
C PHE A 274 9.22 -9.17 -9.76
N ILE A 275 8.52 -9.79 -10.72
CA ILE A 275 8.94 -11.00 -11.42
C ILE A 275 9.07 -10.71 -12.91
N ARG A 276 10.25 -10.87 -13.52
CA ARG A 276 10.45 -10.69 -14.97
C ARG A 276 10.03 -9.31 -15.50
N ASN A 277 10.11 -8.26 -14.69
CA ASN A 277 9.82 -6.91 -15.13
C ASN A 277 11.07 -6.25 -15.71
N THR A 278 10.86 -5.23 -16.52
CA THR A 278 11.93 -4.47 -17.19
C THR A 278 11.96 -3.03 -16.71
N GLY A 279 13.16 -2.53 -16.41
CA GLY A 279 13.41 -1.14 -16.03
C GLY A 279 14.71 -0.64 -16.66
N ASN A 280 14.64 -0.30 -17.95
CA ASN A 280 15.82 0.06 -18.74
C ASN A 280 15.78 1.52 -19.21
N HIS A 281 16.96 2.10 -19.46
CA HIS A 281 17.13 3.44 -20.07
C HIS A 281 16.44 4.60 -19.33
N SER A 282 16.17 4.43 -18.03
CA SER A 282 15.60 5.41 -17.12
C SER A 282 16.69 6.03 -16.25
N SER A 283 16.37 6.93 -15.30
CA SER A 283 17.32 7.43 -14.31
C SER A 283 17.80 6.30 -13.38
N TYR A 284 16.85 5.58 -12.79
CA TYR A 284 17.07 4.30 -12.11
C TYR A 284 16.20 3.24 -12.76
N GLY A 285 16.68 1.99 -12.79
CA GLY A 285 15.83 0.86 -13.18
C GLY A 285 14.80 0.60 -12.10
N PHE A 286 15.27 0.27 -10.90
CA PHE A 286 14.43 0.14 -9.71
C PHE A 286 15.00 1.03 -8.61
N TRP A 287 14.19 1.94 -8.11
CA TRP A 287 14.46 2.76 -6.95
C TRP A 287 13.44 2.40 -5.86
N LEU A 288 13.90 1.67 -4.85
CA LEU A 288 13.07 1.10 -3.79
C LEU A 288 13.40 1.79 -2.46
N GLY A 289 12.69 2.88 -2.19
CA GLY A 289 12.82 3.75 -1.02
C GLY A 289 12.38 3.08 0.27
N GLY A 290 13.31 2.41 0.96
CA GLY A 290 13.01 1.72 2.22
C GLY A 290 12.03 0.56 2.07
N SER A 291 12.01 -0.11 0.92
CA SER A 291 11.08 -1.22 0.68
C SER A 291 11.57 -2.52 1.31
N CYS A 292 10.94 -2.92 2.40
CA CYS A 292 11.21 -4.19 3.06
C CYS A 292 10.38 -5.32 2.47
N HIS A 293 10.77 -6.57 2.68
CA HIS A 293 10.07 -7.78 2.23
C HIS A 293 9.85 -7.83 0.71
N ALA A 294 10.59 -7.02 -0.06
CA ALA A 294 10.45 -6.97 -1.50
C ALA A 294 11.17 -8.16 -2.14
N VAL A 295 10.56 -8.65 -3.21
CA VAL A 295 11.00 -9.84 -3.95
C VAL A 295 11.25 -9.44 -5.39
N LEU A 296 12.49 -9.56 -5.86
CA LEU A 296 12.87 -9.28 -7.23
C LEU A 296 13.44 -10.55 -7.85
N ILE A 297 12.72 -11.14 -8.81
CA ILE A 297 13.14 -12.37 -9.48
C ILE A 297 13.14 -12.16 -10.99
N GLU A 298 14.26 -12.50 -11.66
CA GLU A 298 14.38 -12.51 -13.12
C GLU A 298 14.08 -11.15 -13.80
N ASN A 299 14.16 -10.04 -13.07
CA ASN A 299 13.98 -8.70 -13.64
C ASN A 299 15.23 -8.27 -14.42
N GLU A 300 15.07 -7.29 -15.32
CA GLU A 300 16.17 -6.63 -16.01
C GLU A 300 16.23 -5.15 -15.64
N ALA A 301 17.43 -4.68 -15.32
CA ALA A 301 17.74 -3.28 -15.04
C ALA A 301 19.04 -2.87 -15.74
N ALA A 302 18.89 -2.27 -16.92
CA ALA A 302 20.01 -2.00 -17.82
C ALA A 302 20.05 -0.58 -18.38
N TYR A 303 21.26 -0.10 -18.65
CA TYR A 303 21.52 1.18 -19.33
C TYR A 303 20.93 2.40 -18.61
N ASN A 304 20.65 2.29 -17.31
CA ASN A 304 20.06 3.38 -16.53
C ASN A 304 21.10 4.48 -16.24
N GLY A 305 20.63 5.72 -16.19
CA GLY A 305 21.43 6.93 -16.06
C GLY A 305 22.06 7.43 -17.37
N LEU A 306 22.08 6.64 -18.45
CA LEU A 306 22.79 7.01 -19.69
C LEU A 306 22.05 8.08 -20.51
N ARG A 307 20.72 8.04 -20.53
CA ARG A 307 19.89 9.01 -21.27
C ARG A 307 19.56 10.23 -20.42
N ILE A 308 19.04 9.99 -19.22
CA ILE A 308 18.69 10.99 -18.21
C ILE A 308 19.33 10.54 -16.90
N ALA A 309 19.93 11.47 -16.18
CA ALA A 309 20.64 11.20 -14.95
C ALA A 309 20.17 12.15 -13.86
N ASN A 310 19.12 11.75 -13.16
CA ASN A 310 18.64 12.39 -11.96
C ASN A 310 19.00 11.52 -10.76
N ALA A 311 20.20 11.70 -10.21
CA ALA A 311 20.75 10.90 -9.12
C ALA A 311 21.16 11.78 -7.94
N PRO A 312 20.30 11.96 -6.93
CA PRO A 312 20.66 12.72 -5.72
C PRO A 312 21.69 11.99 -4.83
N GLU A 313 21.86 10.68 -4.99
CA GLU A 313 22.77 9.86 -4.18
C GLU A 313 24.24 9.97 -4.62
N LYS A 314 25.15 9.85 -3.65
CA LYS A 314 26.61 9.97 -3.85
C LYS A 314 27.19 8.87 -4.73
N PHE A 315 26.55 7.70 -4.77
CA PHE A 315 26.93 6.62 -5.67
C PHE A 315 26.46 6.85 -7.12
N GLY A 316 25.67 7.91 -7.37
CA GLY A 316 25.09 8.20 -8.69
C GLY A 316 23.89 7.32 -9.01
N ASN A 317 23.60 7.16 -10.30
CA ASN A 317 22.52 6.30 -10.79
C ASN A 317 22.81 4.82 -10.48
N ALA A 318 21.78 3.99 -10.44
CA ALA A 318 21.94 2.55 -10.31
C ALA A 318 20.96 1.79 -11.20
N GLY A 319 21.30 0.53 -11.52
CA GLY A 319 20.32 -0.41 -12.05
C GLY A 319 19.22 -0.64 -11.03
N ILE A 320 19.59 -1.07 -9.83
CA ILE A 320 18.70 -1.26 -8.69
C ILE A 320 19.28 -0.52 -7.48
N ALA A 321 18.48 0.29 -6.81
CA ALA A 321 18.83 1.00 -5.60
C ALA A 321 17.77 0.73 -4.54
N VAL A 322 18.19 0.29 -3.35
CA VAL A 322 17.32 0.13 -2.18
C VAL A 322 17.89 0.98 -1.06
N VAL A 323 17.33 2.19 -0.92
CA VAL A 323 17.95 3.32 -0.22
C VAL A 323 16.92 4.15 0.53
N ASN A 324 17.37 5.17 1.28
CA ASN A 324 16.51 6.16 1.94
C ASN A 324 15.44 5.63 2.93
N GLY A 325 15.62 4.42 3.47
CA GLY A 325 14.81 3.83 4.54
C GLY A 325 15.35 2.47 4.95
N SER A 326 14.71 1.80 5.92
CA SER A 326 15.08 0.44 6.30
C SER A 326 14.77 -0.51 5.14
N SER A 327 15.49 -1.62 5.05
CA SER A 327 15.14 -2.66 4.09
C SER A 327 15.52 -4.02 4.68
N SER A 328 14.51 -4.77 5.11
CA SER A 328 14.71 -6.09 5.69
C SER A 328 13.99 -7.20 4.96
N HIS A 329 14.46 -8.44 5.13
CA HIS A 329 13.88 -9.65 4.53
C HIS A 329 13.74 -9.55 3.00
N PHE A 330 14.78 -9.04 2.36
CA PHE A 330 14.78 -8.75 0.93
C PHE A 330 15.31 -9.95 0.14
N THR A 331 14.69 -10.25 -0.99
CA THR A 331 15.11 -11.35 -1.87
C THR A 331 15.33 -10.87 -3.29
N MET A 332 16.52 -11.09 -3.83
CA MET A 332 16.89 -10.85 -5.22
C MET A 332 17.45 -12.12 -5.86
N ARG A 333 16.76 -12.67 -6.86
CA ARG A 333 17.22 -13.87 -7.55
C ARG A 333 17.25 -13.72 -9.07
N ARG A 334 18.35 -14.15 -9.70
CA ARG A 334 18.43 -14.30 -11.17
C ARG A 334 18.11 -13.04 -11.97
N ASN A 335 18.26 -11.85 -11.38
CA ASN A 335 18.08 -10.59 -12.07
C ASN A 335 19.29 -10.31 -12.98
N ARG A 336 19.05 -9.56 -14.07
CA ARG A 336 20.08 -9.10 -15.00
C ARG A 336 20.27 -7.59 -14.80
N ILE A 337 21.42 -7.20 -14.27
CA ILE A 337 21.71 -5.82 -13.86
C ILE A 337 23.00 -5.37 -14.54
N HIS A 338 22.89 -4.66 -15.66
CA HIS A 338 24.07 -4.42 -16.48
C HIS A 338 24.14 -3.08 -17.20
N HIS A 339 25.37 -2.66 -17.53
CA HIS A 339 25.63 -1.46 -18.34
C HIS A 339 25.04 -0.16 -17.77
N ASN A 340 24.81 -0.09 -16.46
CA ASN A 340 24.28 1.12 -15.82
C ASN A 340 25.39 2.18 -15.67
N LYS A 341 25.00 3.47 -15.70
CA LYS A 341 25.92 4.62 -15.66
C LYS A 341 26.80 4.68 -14.41
N SER A 342 26.41 4.04 -13.31
CA SER A 342 27.26 3.89 -12.14
C SER A 342 27.13 2.48 -11.55
N VAL A 343 26.34 2.29 -10.48
CA VAL A 343 26.32 1.02 -9.74
C VAL A 343 25.32 0.04 -10.36
N GLY A 344 25.59 -1.26 -10.29
CA GLY A 344 24.59 -2.29 -10.56
C GLY A 344 23.49 -2.28 -9.48
N LEU A 345 23.83 -2.73 -8.28
CA LEU A 345 22.98 -2.79 -7.10
C LEU A 345 23.53 -1.92 -5.95
N ALA A 346 22.76 -0.93 -5.50
CA ALA A 346 23.07 -0.10 -4.33
C ALA A 346 22.16 -0.44 -3.15
N ILE A 347 22.73 -0.70 -1.97
CA ILE A 347 22.02 -1.18 -0.77
C ILE A 347 22.38 -0.33 0.44
N GLY A 348 21.36 0.22 1.09
CA GLY A 348 21.48 0.95 2.34
C GLY A 348 22.21 2.28 2.15
N TYR A 349 21.65 3.34 2.73
CA TYR A 349 22.17 4.68 2.43
C TYR A 349 21.89 5.75 3.50
N LYS A 350 20.95 5.48 4.43
CA LYS A 350 20.53 6.43 5.48
C LYS A 350 20.91 5.91 6.86
N GLU A 351 21.66 6.70 7.61
CA GLU A 351 21.99 6.41 9.01
C GLU A 351 20.71 6.26 9.85
N GLY A 352 20.70 5.29 10.78
CA GLY A 352 19.53 4.96 11.60
C GLY A 352 18.47 4.09 10.92
N TYR A 353 18.66 3.75 9.64
CA TYR A 353 17.77 2.89 8.85
C TYR A 353 18.58 1.81 8.14
N GLU A 354 19.01 0.80 8.90
CA GLU A 354 19.86 -0.27 8.38
C GLU A 354 19.13 -1.16 7.37
N ALA A 355 19.88 -1.66 6.39
CA ALA A 355 19.47 -2.77 5.54
C ALA A 355 19.93 -4.09 6.19
N ASN A 356 19.04 -5.06 6.39
CA ASN A 356 19.38 -6.29 7.11
C ASN A 356 18.65 -7.52 6.59
N HIS A 357 19.29 -8.69 6.66
CA HIS A 357 18.68 -9.98 6.29
C HIS A 357 18.26 -10.04 4.81
N TRP A 358 19.27 -10.14 3.93
CA TRP A 358 19.13 -10.07 2.47
C TRP A 358 19.65 -11.33 1.78
N ILE A 359 18.94 -11.80 0.75
CA ILE A 359 19.45 -12.76 -0.24
C ILE A 359 19.65 -12.05 -1.57
N ILE A 360 20.87 -12.13 -2.10
CA ILE A 360 21.26 -11.69 -3.43
C ILE A 360 21.86 -12.92 -4.09
N GLU A 361 21.05 -13.64 -4.85
CA GLU A 361 21.39 -14.98 -5.31
C GLU A 361 21.30 -15.12 -6.84
N GLN A 362 22.32 -15.71 -7.46
CA GLN A 362 22.33 -16.10 -8.87
C GLN A 362 22.04 -14.95 -9.86
N ASN A 363 22.31 -13.70 -9.48
CA ASN A 363 22.12 -12.54 -10.36
C ASN A 363 23.30 -12.40 -11.33
N GLU A 364 23.04 -11.85 -12.51
CA GLU A 364 24.06 -11.37 -13.43
C GLU A 364 24.23 -9.86 -13.22
N ILE A 365 25.36 -9.45 -12.64
CA ILE A 365 25.65 -8.05 -12.31
C ILE A 365 26.92 -7.63 -13.04
N THR A 366 26.77 -7.15 -14.27
CA THR A 366 27.90 -7.03 -15.20
C THR A 366 28.01 -5.67 -15.86
N ASP A 367 29.24 -5.28 -16.22
CA ASP A 367 29.51 -4.13 -17.08
C ASP A 367 28.93 -2.79 -16.56
N ASN A 368 28.70 -2.66 -15.25
CA ASN A 368 28.27 -1.40 -14.64
C ASN A 368 29.48 -0.46 -14.51
N ALA A 369 29.30 0.83 -14.73
CA ALA A 369 30.44 1.75 -14.87
C ALA A 369 31.30 1.89 -13.60
N THR A 370 30.73 1.64 -12.42
CA THR A 370 31.46 1.67 -11.14
C THR A 370 31.49 0.30 -10.49
N TYR A 371 30.58 0.02 -9.56
CA TYR A 371 30.55 -1.21 -8.79
C TYR A 371 29.44 -2.15 -9.23
N GLY A 372 29.65 -3.46 -9.10
CA GLY A 372 28.57 -4.43 -9.20
C GLY A 372 27.56 -4.22 -8.06
N VAL A 373 28.03 -4.35 -6.82
CA VAL A 373 27.26 -4.13 -5.60
C VAL A 373 27.95 -3.07 -4.72
N TYR A 374 27.20 -2.06 -4.32
CA TYR A 374 27.59 -1.04 -3.34
C TYR A 374 26.74 -1.19 -2.08
N MET A 375 27.37 -1.30 -0.92
CA MET A 375 26.68 -1.46 0.37
C MET A 375 27.10 -0.40 1.38
N LYS A 376 26.13 0.11 2.15
CA LYS A 376 26.35 1.03 3.28
C LYS A 376 25.25 0.87 4.33
N HIS A 377 25.59 0.90 5.62
CA HIS A 377 24.63 0.65 6.73
C HIS A 377 23.85 -0.66 6.54
N ALA A 378 24.59 -1.74 6.25
CA ALA A 378 24.05 -3.00 5.75
C ALA A 378 24.60 -4.18 6.54
N LYS A 379 23.76 -5.13 6.96
CA LYS A 379 24.20 -6.34 7.68
C LYS A 379 23.48 -7.60 7.21
N GLN A 380 24.05 -8.78 7.47
CA GLN A 380 23.44 -10.08 7.13
C GLN A 380 23.09 -10.18 5.64
N MET A 381 24.10 -9.96 4.80
CA MET A 381 23.99 -9.91 3.35
C MET A 381 24.52 -11.22 2.76
N TYR A 382 23.66 -12.02 2.15
CA TYR A 382 24.04 -13.29 1.54
C TYR A 382 24.13 -13.13 0.02
N LEU A 383 25.35 -13.11 -0.50
CA LEU A 383 25.67 -13.01 -1.92
C LEU A 383 26.08 -14.39 -2.42
N THR A 384 25.17 -15.12 -3.05
CA THR A 384 25.37 -16.54 -3.40
C THR A 384 25.21 -16.76 -4.91
N GLY A 385 26.20 -17.36 -5.58
CA GLY A 385 26.08 -17.76 -6.99
C GLY A 385 25.99 -16.62 -8.00
N ASN A 386 26.28 -15.37 -7.60
CA ASN A 386 26.15 -14.23 -8.50
C ASN A 386 27.31 -14.18 -9.49
N ARG A 387 26.99 -13.92 -10.76
CA ARG A 387 27.99 -13.63 -11.78
C ARG A 387 28.26 -12.13 -11.81
N MET A 388 29.38 -11.71 -11.24
CA MET A 388 29.84 -10.31 -11.28
C MET A 388 31.10 -10.20 -12.14
N ALA A 389 31.06 -9.38 -13.18
CA ALA A 389 32.18 -9.23 -14.11
C ALA A 389 32.08 -7.93 -14.90
N GLY A 390 33.23 -7.36 -15.30
CA GLY A 390 33.27 -6.18 -16.16
C GLY A 390 32.83 -4.86 -15.47
N ASN A 391 32.55 -4.89 -14.16
CA ASN A 391 32.22 -3.69 -13.41
C ASN A 391 33.47 -2.78 -13.30
N GLY A 392 33.32 -1.49 -13.61
CA GLY A 392 34.44 -0.61 -13.95
C GLY A 392 35.45 -0.33 -12.83
N ILE A 393 35.02 -0.29 -11.57
CA ILE A 393 35.89 -0.10 -10.41
C ILE A 393 36.07 -1.41 -9.64
N GLY A 394 35.01 -2.21 -9.45
CA GLY A 394 35.09 -3.51 -8.79
C GLY A 394 33.73 -4.17 -8.57
N ASP A 395 33.70 -5.44 -8.20
CA ASP A 395 32.44 -6.17 -8.10
C ASP A 395 31.67 -5.85 -6.80
N ILE A 396 32.36 -5.75 -5.66
CA ILE A 396 31.73 -5.46 -4.37
C ILE A 396 32.47 -4.32 -3.68
N TYR A 397 31.72 -3.31 -3.23
CA TYR A 397 32.20 -2.23 -2.39
C TYR A 397 31.40 -2.15 -1.09
N GLN A 398 32.10 -2.25 0.03
CA GLN A 398 31.56 -2.11 1.38
C GLN A 398 32.00 -0.76 1.96
N ASP A 399 31.05 0.15 2.16
CA ASP A 399 31.28 1.46 2.76
C ASP A 399 31.12 1.38 4.30
N MET A 400 30.59 2.43 4.91
CA MET A 400 30.38 2.57 6.34
C MET A 400 29.35 1.59 6.92
N ASN A 401 29.65 1.04 8.10
CA ASN A 401 28.78 0.20 8.92
C ASN A 401 28.21 -0.99 8.14
N VAL A 402 29.08 -1.74 7.47
CA VAL A 402 28.75 -3.00 6.79
C VAL A 402 29.30 -4.18 7.60
N SER A 403 28.48 -5.20 7.89
CA SER A 403 28.89 -6.41 8.61
C SER A 403 28.18 -7.67 8.09
N ASP A 404 28.67 -8.85 8.48
CA ASP A 404 28.01 -10.14 8.22
C ASP A 404 27.66 -10.37 6.73
N VAL A 405 28.59 -10.00 5.84
CA VAL A 405 28.50 -10.27 4.41
C VAL A 405 29.06 -11.66 4.12
N ILE A 406 28.22 -12.54 3.59
CA ILE A 406 28.55 -13.92 3.25
C ILE A 406 28.56 -14.02 1.72
N VAL A 407 29.70 -14.40 1.17
CA VAL A 407 29.89 -14.59 -0.27
C VAL A 407 30.11 -16.08 -0.54
N CYS A 408 29.33 -16.66 -1.45
CA CYS A 408 29.48 -18.04 -1.90
C CYS A 408 29.33 -18.10 -3.42
N ASP A 409 30.44 -17.93 -4.15
CA ASP A 409 30.43 -17.77 -5.61
C ASP A 409 30.00 -19.04 -6.36
N ASP A 410 30.29 -20.21 -5.79
CA ASP A 410 29.99 -21.52 -6.40
C ASP A 410 28.55 -22.01 -6.10
N ALA A 411 27.69 -21.18 -5.49
CA ALA A 411 26.33 -21.59 -5.15
C ALA A 411 25.44 -21.71 -6.39
N GLU A 412 24.88 -22.89 -6.63
CA GLU A 412 24.05 -23.19 -7.79
C GLU A 412 22.80 -24.00 -7.40
N GLY A 413 21.79 -23.99 -8.27
CA GLY A 413 20.56 -24.77 -8.11
C GLY A 413 19.42 -23.98 -7.48
N ASP A 414 18.36 -24.68 -7.09
CA ASP A 414 17.20 -24.02 -6.48
C ASP A 414 17.47 -23.68 -5.00
N PRO A 415 17.00 -22.53 -4.51
CA PRO A 415 17.10 -22.20 -3.10
C PRO A 415 16.34 -23.22 -2.23
N PRO A 416 16.76 -23.43 -0.97
CA PRO A 416 15.90 -24.13 -0.01
C PRO A 416 14.58 -23.37 0.15
N ILE A 417 13.60 -24.01 0.77
CA ILE A 417 12.34 -23.37 1.17
C ILE A 417 12.40 -23.18 2.68
N ALA A 418 12.64 -21.95 3.11
CA ALA A 418 12.65 -21.60 4.51
C ALA A 418 11.23 -21.60 5.08
N LYS A 419 11.05 -22.22 6.24
CA LYS A 419 9.78 -22.17 6.99
C LYS A 419 10.10 -21.89 8.45
N ALA A 420 9.65 -20.74 8.93
CA ALA A 420 9.67 -20.39 10.34
C ALA A 420 8.26 -20.58 10.93
N ALA A 421 8.17 -21.29 12.05
CA ALA A 421 6.94 -21.43 12.82
C ALA A 421 7.14 -20.89 14.24
N LEU A 422 6.15 -20.13 14.73
CA LEU A 422 6.00 -19.80 16.14
C LEU A 422 5.11 -20.87 16.78
N LEU A 423 5.63 -21.60 17.77
CA LEU A 423 4.90 -22.66 18.46
C LEU A 423 4.22 -22.16 19.74
N THR A 424 4.65 -21.02 20.27
CA THR A 424 4.06 -20.40 21.46
C THR A 424 2.97 -19.42 21.07
N GLU A 425 1.73 -19.74 21.44
CA GLU A 425 0.63 -18.79 21.34
C GLU A 425 0.83 -17.63 22.33
N ARG A 426 0.66 -16.40 21.84
CA ARG A 426 0.67 -15.15 22.65
C ARG A 426 1.88 -15.05 23.60
N PRO A 427 3.10 -14.90 23.05
CA PRO A 427 4.32 -14.75 23.82
C PRO A 427 4.20 -13.70 24.93
N ARG A 428 4.71 -14.02 26.12
CA ARG A 428 4.76 -13.12 27.28
C ARG A 428 6.17 -12.96 27.78
N THR A 429 6.47 -11.81 28.38
CA THR A 429 7.76 -11.58 29.03
C THR A 429 8.06 -12.63 30.10
N GLY A 430 9.31 -13.07 30.19
CA GLY A 430 9.76 -14.06 31.19
C GLY A 430 9.28 -15.50 30.95
N CYS A 431 8.45 -15.75 29.92
CA CYS A 431 8.05 -17.07 29.50
C CYS A 431 8.90 -17.55 28.31
N ALA A 432 9.12 -18.87 28.23
CA ALA A 432 9.78 -19.49 27.09
C ALA A 432 8.92 -19.39 25.82
N VAL A 433 9.51 -18.89 24.75
CA VAL A 433 8.95 -18.76 23.40
C VAL A 433 9.66 -19.74 22.49
N GLN A 434 8.91 -20.59 21.80
CA GLN A 434 9.42 -21.67 20.98
C GLN A 434 9.26 -21.38 19.48
N PHE A 435 10.35 -21.54 18.75
CA PHE A 435 10.43 -21.38 17.31
C PHE A 435 10.90 -22.68 16.65
N ASP A 436 10.37 -22.98 15.46
CA ASP A 436 10.66 -24.22 14.74
C ASP A 436 10.92 -23.96 13.24
N ALA A 437 12.06 -24.44 12.76
CA ALA A 437 12.47 -24.42 11.35
C ALA A 437 12.51 -25.81 10.70
N THR A 438 12.15 -26.88 11.42
CA THR A 438 12.26 -28.27 10.95
C THR A 438 11.40 -28.58 9.73
N SER A 439 10.36 -27.76 9.47
CA SER A 439 9.55 -27.85 8.25
C SER A 439 10.22 -27.21 7.01
N SER A 440 11.38 -26.58 7.17
CA SER A 440 12.20 -26.11 6.05
C SER A 440 12.75 -27.32 5.28
N ARG A 441 12.93 -27.16 3.97
CA ARG A 441 13.41 -28.25 3.11
C ARG A 441 14.35 -27.75 2.03
N ASP A 442 15.28 -28.60 1.64
CA ASP A 442 16.02 -28.41 0.40
C ASP A 442 15.07 -28.66 -0.79
N ALA A 443 14.99 -27.73 -1.74
CA ALA A 443 14.14 -27.88 -2.92
C ALA A 443 14.59 -29.05 -3.82
N SER A 444 15.88 -29.38 -3.81
CA SER A 444 16.47 -30.49 -4.55
C SER A 444 16.33 -31.85 -3.85
N GLY A 445 15.79 -31.88 -2.62
CA GLY A 445 15.66 -33.10 -1.81
C GLY A 445 16.96 -33.53 -1.12
N GLY A 446 18.00 -32.69 -1.13
CA GLY A 446 19.23 -32.89 -0.37
C GLY A 446 19.01 -32.88 1.15
N ASN A 447 19.94 -33.50 1.88
CA ASN A 447 20.02 -33.43 3.34
C ASN A 447 21.17 -32.50 3.72
N GLY A 448 20.97 -31.62 4.70
CA GLY A 448 22.01 -30.72 5.22
C GLY A 448 21.64 -29.25 5.12
N LEU A 449 20.59 -28.85 5.84
CA LEU A 449 20.24 -27.44 6.01
C LEU A 449 20.99 -26.86 7.21
N THR A 450 21.50 -25.64 7.05
CA THR A 450 22.00 -24.82 8.14
C THR A 450 20.98 -23.73 8.46
N TYR A 451 20.72 -23.50 9.74
CA TYR A 451 19.79 -22.50 10.23
C TYR A 451 20.55 -21.36 10.90
N LEU A 452 20.12 -20.14 10.64
CA LEU A 452 20.51 -18.96 11.42
C LEU A 452 19.26 -18.17 11.79
N TRP A 453 18.98 -18.14 13.09
CA TRP A 453 17.94 -17.30 13.69
C TRP A 453 18.56 -16.01 14.22
N ASP A 454 17.94 -14.89 13.87
CA ASP A 454 18.03 -13.60 14.56
C ASP A 454 16.73 -13.43 15.34
N LEU A 455 16.80 -13.39 16.67
CA LEU A 455 15.60 -13.34 17.53
C LEU A 455 15.09 -11.90 17.74
N GLY A 456 15.68 -10.91 17.07
CA GLY A 456 15.18 -9.53 17.05
C GLY A 456 15.52 -8.70 18.29
N ASP A 457 16.17 -9.29 19.29
CA ASP A 457 16.66 -8.62 20.51
C ASP A 457 18.20 -8.60 20.61
N GLY A 458 18.88 -8.95 19.51
CA GLY A 458 20.33 -9.08 19.43
C GLY A 458 20.86 -10.47 19.79
N THR A 459 19.99 -11.43 20.13
CA THR A 459 20.36 -12.83 20.31
C THR A 459 20.21 -13.64 19.03
N PHE A 460 21.08 -14.64 18.85
CA PHE A 460 21.14 -15.49 17.65
C PHE A 460 21.15 -16.97 18.03
N SER A 461 20.62 -17.82 17.14
CA SER A 461 20.68 -19.28 17.31
C SER A 461 20.94 -19.99 15.98
N ARG A 462 21.55 -21.18 16.05
CA ARG A 462 21.78 -22.07 14.90
C ARG A 462 21.00 -23.38 14.97
N SER A 463 20.18 -23.54 16.01
CA SER A 463 19.36 -24.73 16.18
C SER A 463 18.15 -24.69 15.25
N ALA A 464 17.71 -25.86 14.76
CA ALA A 464 16.47 -25.98 14.00
C ALA A 464 15.24 -25.65 14.86
N THR A 465 15.30 -25.97 16.16
CA THR A 465 14.30 -25.61 17.17
C THR A 465 14.92 -24.71 18.22
N VAL A 466 14.32 -23.56 18.51
CA VAL A 466 14.86 -22.55 19.43
C VAL A 466 13.86 -22.30 20.55
N GLU A 467 14.37 -22.25 21.78
CA GLU A 467 13.64 -21.74 22.94
C GLU A 467 14.31 -20.45 23.40
N HIS A 468 13.53 -19.37 23.55
CA HIS A 468 14.03 -18.04 23.91
C HIS A 468 13.12 -17.33 24.91
N ILE A 469 13.69 -16.48 25.76
CA ILE A 469 12.94 -15.68 26.74
C ILE A 469 13.14 -14.20 26.45
N TYR A 470 12.03 -13.50 26.21
CA TYR A 470 12.03 -12.05 26.04
C TYR A 470 11.79 -11.37 27.40
N GLU A 471 12.65 -10.42 27.75
CA GLU A 471 12.59 -9.74 29.06
C GLU A 471 11.64 -8.53 29.08
N LYS A 472 11.31 -7.98 27.90
CA LYS A 472 10.50 -6.76 27.77
C LYS A 472 9.34 -6.97 26.79
N PRO A 473 8.16 -6.41 27.08
CA PRO A 473 7.07 -6.41 26.12
C PRO A 473 7.45 -5.52 24.94
N GLY A 474 6.93 -5.83 23.77
CA GLY A 474 7.20 -5.07 22.57
C GLY A 474 7.16 -5.90 21.31
N PHE A 475 7.42 -5.23 20.20
CA PHE A 475 7.50 -5.83 18.88
C PHE A 475 8.92 -6.31 18.61
N TYR A 476 9.07 -7.58 18.27
CA TYR A 476 10.31 -8.20 17.85
C TYR A 476 10.13 -8.82 16.49
N ARG A 477 11.15 -8.72 15.65
CA ARG A 477 11.16 -9.34 14.33
C ARG A 477 12.17 -10.45 14.32
N VAL A 478 11.67 -11.67 14.28
CA VAL A 478 12.50 -12.87 14.29
C VAL A 478 12.80 -13.26 12.85
N GLY A 479 14.06 -13.19 12.45
CA GLY A 479 14.52 -13.59 11.12
C GLY A 479 15.10 -15.01 11.13
N LEU A 480 14.76 -15.80 10.12
CA LEU A 480 15.37 -17.09 9.83
C LEU A 480 16.07 -17.03 8.46
N THR A 481 17.34 -17.42 8.42
CA THR A 481 18.04 -17.79 7.17
C THR A 481 18.24 -19.29 7.15
N VAL A 482 17.83 -19.94 6.07
CA VAL A 482 18.08 -21.36 5.80
C VAL A 482 19.05 -21.46 4.63
N ILE A 483 20.16 -22.16 4.82
CA ILE A 483 21.21 -22.33 3.80
C ILE A 483 21.30 -23.81 3.45
N SER A 484 21.28 -24.13 2.16
CA SER A 484 21.44 -25.49 1.65
C SER A 484 22.92 -25.90 1.63
N ALA A 485 23.17 -27.20 1.45
CA ALA A 485 24.53 -27.71 1.30
C ALA A 485 25.24 -27.18 0.03
N SER A 486 24.47 -26.73 -0.96
CA SER A 486 24.98 -26.10 -2.20
C SER A 486 25.33 -24.62 -2.03
N GLY A 487 25.07 -24.02 -0.86
CA GLY A 487 25.35 -22.60 -0.60
C GLY A 487 24.21 -21.65 -0.99
N THR A 488 23.14 -22.13 -1.64
CA THR A 488 21.92 -21.36 -1.85
C THR A 488 21.16 -21.11 -0.55
N ALA A 489 20.41 -20.02 -0.46
CA ALA A 489 19.77 -19.62 0.79
C ALA A 489 18.36 -19.04 0.60
N ASP A 490 17.54 -19.15 1.63
CA ASP A 490 16.19 -18.59 1.68
C ASP A 490 15.84 -18.02 3.05
N LEU A 491 14.88 -17.10 3.07
CA LEU A 491 14.50 -16.37 4.26
C LEU A 491 13.07 -16.71 4.69
N ALA A 492 12.87 -16.77 6.00
CA ALA A 492 11.55 -16.66 6.61
C ALA A 492 11.65 -15.72 7.80
N TRP A 493 10.51 -15.22 8.28
CA TRP A 493 10.49 -14.36 9.45
C TRP A 493 9.16 -14.44 10.18
N ILE A 494 9.16 -13.99 11.43
CA ILE A 494 8.00 -13.93 12.31
C ILE A 494 7.97 -12.54 12.93
N ASP A 495 6.86 -11.84 12.69
CA ASP A 495 6.52 -10.60 13.40
C ASP A 495 5.88 -10.96 14.74
N LEU A 496 6.59 -10.66 15.83
CA LEU A 496 6.29 -11.14 17.17
C LEU A 496 5.89 -10.00 18.09
N ASN A 497 4.67 -10.05 18.62
CA ASN A 497 4.25 -9.15 19.70
C ASN A 497 4.39 -9.88 21.04
N VAL A 498 5.32 -9.43 21.87
CA VAL A 498 5.51 -9.96 23.23
C VAL A 498 4.69 -9.13 24.20
N LEU A 499 3.75 -9.78 24.89
CA LEU A 499 2.86 -9.18 25.87
C LEU A 499 3.50 -9.15 27.26
N HIS A 500 2.91 -8.38 28.17
CA HIS A 500 3.26 -8.46 29.59
C HIS A 500 2.96 -9.85 30.18
N ALA A 501 3.76 -10.27 31.14
CA ALA A 501 3.48 -11.44 31.98
C ALA A 501 2.17 -11.24 32.76
N ASP A 502 1.34 -12.28 32.85
CA ASP A 502 0.03 -12.18 33.52
C ASP A 502 0.14 -11.81 35.00
N GLU A 503 1.23 -12.20 35.67
CA GLU A 503 1.52 -11.82 37.07
C GLU A 503 1.83 -10.32 37.25
N HIS A 504 2.28 -9.65 36.18
CA HIS A 504 2.50 -8.21 36.18
C HIS A 504 1.21 -7.44 35.87
N VAL A 505 0.30 -7.99 35.07
CA VAL A 505 -1.00 -7.38 34.77
C VAL A 505 -1.88 -7.33 36.03
N LYS A 506 -2.25 -6.12 36.46
CA LYS A 506 -3.15 -5.89 37.61
C LYS A 506 -4.61 -5.91 37.19
N HIS A 507 -4.89 -5.35 36.03
CA HIS A 507 -6.22 -5.33 35.47
C HIS A 507 -6.16 -5.24 33.95
N ARG A 508 -7.08 -5.93 33.29
CA ARG A 508 -7.26 -5.93 31.85
C ARG A 508 -8.65 -5.41 31.56
N ILE A 509 -8.75 -4.40 30.70
CA ILE A 509 -10.03 -3.83 30.30
C ILE A 509 -10.83 -4.87 29.54
N ASP A 510 -12.11 -5.04 29.91
CA ASP A 510 -13.06 -5.78 29.09
C ASP A 510 -13.48 -4.91 27.91
N LEU A 511 -12.96 -5.20 26.73
CA LEU A 511 -13.25 -4.44 25.51
C LEU A 511 -14.71 -4.60 25.04
N SER A 512 -15.44 -5.62 25.52
CA SER A 512 -16.87 -5.79 25.21
C SER A 512 -17.75 -4.78 25.95
N GLU A 513 -17.25 -4.17 27.02
CA GLU A 513 -17.91 -3.10 27.75
C GLU A 513 -17.50 -1.70 27.25
N ALA A 514 -16.68 -1.62 26.20
CA ALA A 514 -16.29 -0.33 25.61
C ALA A 514 -17.45 0.28 24.80
N GLU A 515 -17.69 1.57 24.99
CA GLU A 515 -18.76 2.29 24.30
C GLU A 515 -18.30 3.62 23.70
N LEU A 516 -18.99 4.04 22.64
CA LEU A 516 -18.79 5.32 21.97
C LEU A 516 -19.55 6.43 22.73
N VAL A 517 -18.81 7.41 23.27
CA VAL A 517 -19.38 8.49 24.11
C VAL A 517 -19.80 9.70 23.28
N THR A 518 -19.05 10.03 22.23
CA THR A 518 -19.36 11.17 21.37
C THR A 518 -18.80 10.95 19.96
N ALA A 519 -19.67 11.15 18.97
CA ALA A 519 -19.30 11.53 17.61
C ALA A 519 -19.95 12.88 17.33
N VAL A 520 -19.26 13.81 16.65
CA VAL A 520 -19.87 15.09 16.26
C VAL A 520 -21.08 14.77 15.36
N PRO A 521 -22.27 15.37 15.54
CA PRO A 521 -23.55 14.89 14.96
C PRO A 521 -23.65 14.79 13.43
N LYS A 522 -22.61 15.22 12.69
CA LYS A 522 -22.54 15.16 11.22
C LYS A 522 -21.59 14.07 10.69
N HIS A 523 -20.91 13.33 11.56
CA HIS A 523 -19.91 12.35 11.18
C HIS A 523 -20.23 10.97 11.76
N SER A 524 -19.88 9.93 11.01
CA SER A 524 -20.02 8.54 11.44
C SER A 524 -18.85 8.14 12.34
N ALA A 525 -19.16 7.34 13.37
CA ALA A 525 -18.19 6.54 14.10
C ALA A 525 -18.86 5.22 14.48
N VAL A 526 -18.23 4.11 14.15
CA VAL A 526 -18.71 2.75 14.42
C VAL A 526 -17.65 2.03 15.23
N LEU A 527 -18.09 1.41 16.32
CA LEU A 527 -17.25 0.60 17.20
C LEU A 527 -17.70 -0.86 17.11
N ALA A 528 -16.74 -1.76 16.92
CA ALA A 528 -16.99 -3.19 16.83
C ALA A 528 -15.85 -3.99 17.45
N LEU A 529 -16.13 -5.25 17.82
CA LEU A 529 -15.09 -6.22 18.19
C LEU A 529 -14.65 -6.97 16.93
N ASN A 530 -13.34 -7.07 16.73
CA ASN A 530 -12.73 -7.80 15.62
C ASN A 530 -11.97 -9.02 16.13
N GLU A 531 -12.50 -10.21 15.85
CA GLU A 531 -11.91 -11.50 16.24
C GLU A 531 -10.77 -11.94 15.30
N ARG A 532 -10.67 -11.35 14.10
CA ARG A 532 -9.68 -11.74 13.09
C ARG A 532 -8.35 -11.01 13.24
N ILE A 533 -8.36 -9.85 13.87
CA ILE A 533 -7.19 -8.98 14.01
C ILE A 533 -7.01 -8.68 15.49
N SER A 534 -6.25 -9.53 16.19
CA SER A 534 -5.91 -9.34 17.60
C SER A 534 -4.47 -9.77 17.90
N ILE A 535 -3.93 -9.21 18.96
CA ILE A 535 -2.68 -9.63 19.61
C ILE A 535 -3.01 -10.42 20.89
N GLY A 536 -4.08 -10.01 21.56
CA GLY A 536 -4.43 -10.43 22.91
C GLY A 536 -5.27 -11.68 23.04
N GLN A 537 -5.73 -11.92 24.27
CA GLN A 537 -6.59 -13.06 24.64
C GLN A 537 -7.97 -13.03 23.95
N GLY A 538 -8.47 -11.84 23.64
CA GLY A 538 -9.80 -11.61 23.05
C GLY A 538 -9.75 -10.86 21.71
N PRO A 539 -10.92 -10.40 21.21
CA PRO A 539 -10.98 -9.57 20.00
C PRO A 539 -10.40 -8.19 20.26
N ALA A 540 -9.81 -7.58 19.23
CA ALA A 540 -9.44 -6.17 19.28
C ALA A 540 -10.69 -5.29 19.13
N LEU A 541 -10.64 -4.11 19.71
CA LEU A 541 -11.63 -3.07 19.51
C LEU A 541 -11.32 -2.30 18.23
N GLN A 542 -12.22 -2.35 17.24
CA GLN A 542 -12.12 -1.63 15.97
C GLN A 542 -13.04 -0.41 15.96
N LEU A 543 -12.44 0.75 15.78
CA LEU A 543 -13.12 2.01 15.52
C LEU A 543 -12.95 2.38 14.04
N GLU A 544 -14.05 2.60 13.34
CA GLU A 544 -14.09 3.24 12.03
C GLU A 544 -14.79 4.59 12.16
N ALA A 545 -14.17 5.67 11.72
CA ALA A 545 -14.72 7.01 11.90
C ALA A 545 -14.36 7.98 10.77
N SER A 546 -15.28 8.90 10.52
CA SER A 546 -15.10 10.10 9.69
C SER A 546 -15.12 11.39 10.53
N SER A 547 -15.29 11.25 11.85
CA SER A 547 -15.41 12.36 12.81
C SER A 547 -14.06 12.92 13.19
N SER A 548 -13.93 14.25 13.23
CA SER A 548 -12.71 14.93 13.71
C SER A 548 -12.41 14.70 15.20
N LEU A 549 -13.38 14.18 15.97
CA LEU A 549 -13.19 13.78 17.36
C LEU A 549 -14.05 12.58 17.70
N VAL A 550 -13.42 11.57 18.29
CA VAL A 550 -14.07 10.36 18.81
C VAL A 550 -13.64 10.14 20.25
N LYS A 551 -14.59 9.75 21.10
CA LYS A 551 -14.34 9.33 22.49
C LYS A 551 -14.90 7.94 22.71
N LEU A 552 -14.05 7.05 23.20
CA LEU A 552 -14.41 5.73 23.68
C LEU A 552 -14.27 5.72 25.19
N GLN A 553 -15.14 5.00 25.89
CA GLN A 553 -14.94 4.75 27.32
C GLN A 553 -15.18 3.29 27.65
N ALA A 554 -14.49 2.81 28.68
CA ALA A 554 -14.71 1.50 29.28
C ALA A 554 -14.69 1.63 30.81
N PRO A 555 -15.50 0.84 31.52
CA PRO A 555 -15.47 0.82 32.98
C PRO A 555 -14.14 0.22 33.48
N ILE A 556 -13.69 0.69 34.64
CA ILE A 556 -12.55 0.13 35.36
C ILE A 556 -12.90 -0.05 36.85
N PRO A 557 -12.44 -1.13 37.50
CA PRO A 557 -12.58 -1.28 38.94
C PRO A 557 -11.82 -0.16 39.67
N ALA A 558 -12.43 0.39 40.72
CA ALA A 558 -11.84 1.46 41.55
C ALA A 558 -10.41 1.14 42.04
N GLU A 559 -10.15 -0.13 42.37
CA GLU A 559 -8.85 -0.57 42.87
C GLU A 559 -7.78 -0.66 41.78
N ALA A 560 -8.15 -0.89 40.51
CA ALA A 560 -7.20 -1.08 39.42
C ALA A 560 -6.39 0.19 39.13
N ALA A 561 -7.08 1.33 38.98
CA ALA A 561 -6.45 2.62 38.77
C ALA A 561 -5.61 3.05 39.98
N ALA A 562 -6.16 2.91 41.19
CA ALA A 562 -5.47 3.31 42.42
C ALA A 562 -4.17 2.51 42.64
N GLN A 563 -4.18 1.20 42.39
CA GLN A 563 -2.98 0.36 42.52
C GLN A 563 -1.88 0.78 41.55
N ALA A 564 -2.21 1.00 40.27
CA ALA A 564 -1.24 1.42 39.27
C ALA A 564 -0.68 2.82 39.57
N LEU A 565 -1.52 3.77 39.99
CA LEU A 565 -1.10 5.13 40.37
C LEU A 565 -0.19 5.17 41.61
N SER A 566 -0.33 4.20 42.52
CA SER A 566 0.41 4.17 43.79
C SER A 566 1.85 3.67 43.70
N ARG A 567 2.26 3.08 42.56
CA ARG A 567 3.57 2.45 42.38
C ARG A 567 4.47 3.30 41.51
N SER A 568 5.74 3.42 41.87
CA SER A 568 6.76 4.20 41.14
C SER A 568 7.05 3.72 39.70
N GLY A 569 6.38 2.67 39.23
CA GLY A 569 6.45 2.17 37.85
C GLY A 569 5.12 1.65 37.31
N GLY A 570 3.99 2.08 37.88
CA GLY A 570 2.68 1.68 37.35
C GLY A 570 2.37 2.33 36.00
N GLU A 571 1.81 1.55 35.10
CA GLU A 571 1.63 1.91 33.69
C GLU A 571 0.23 1.53 33.20
N LEU A 572 -0.33 2.33 32.29
CA LEU A 572 -1.36 1.89 31.35
C LEU A 572 -0.68 1.52 30.02
N SER A 573 -0.82 0.27 29.62
CA SER A 573 -0.21 -0.31 28.42
C SER A 573 -1.30 -0.77 27.47
N PHE A 574 -1.14 -0.54 26.16
CA PHE A 574 -2.03 -1.11 25.15
C PHE A 574 -1.37 -1.14 23.78
N TRP A 575 -1.95 -1.90 22.88
CA TRP A 575 -1.52 -1.98 21.51
C TRP A 575 -2.49 -1.23 20.61
N MET A 576 -1.95 -0.51 19.64
CA MET A 576 -2.73 0.28 18.72
C MET A 576 -2.23 0.11 17.29
N LYS A 577 -3.15 -0.16 16.37
CA LYS A 577 -2.92 -0.10 14.93
C LYS A 577 -3.89 0.91 14.33
N PHE A 578 -3.46 1.68 13.34
CA PHE A 578 -4.28 2.78 12.81
C PHE A 578 -4.03 2.97 11.32
N SER A 579 -5.02 3.54 10.65
CA SER A 579 -4.94 3.98 9.25
C SER A 579 -5.78 5.24 9.09
N HIS A 580 -5.37 6.13 8.19
CA HIS A 580 -6.10 7.35 7.89
C HIS A 580 -6.00 7.65 6.39
N GLU A 581 -7.09 8.07 5.76
CA GLU A 581 -7.10 8.36 4.34
C GLU A 581 -6.28 9.61 3.94
N THR A 582 -5.98 10.52 4.88
CA THR A 582 -5.26 11.78 4.59
C THR A 582 -3.90 11.83 5.29
N TRP A 583 -2.89 12.37 4.60
CA TRP A 583 -1.58 12.61 5.20
C TRP A 583 -1.69 13.59 6.36
N GLY A 584 -1.07 13.24 7.49
CA GLY A 584 -1.13 14.07 8.68
C GLY A 584 -2.56 14.27 9.20
N GLY A 585 -3.48 13.36 8.85
CA GLY A 585 -4.87 13.36 9.32
C GLY A 585 -4.95 13.33 10.85
N PHE A 586 -3.97 12.75 11.53
CA PHE A 586 -3.85 12.85 12.99
C PHE A 586 -2.91 14.00 13.43
N PRO A 587 -3.36 14.94 14.28
CA PRO A 587 -2.48 15.94 14.89
C PRO A 587 -1.51 15.30 15.91
N ALA A 588 -0.49 16.04 16.33
CA ALA A 588 0.46 15.55 17.35
C ALA A 588 -0.23 15.14 18.67
N SER A 589 -1.25 15.90 19.07
CA SER A 589 -2.09 15.63 20.24
C SER A 589 -3.32 14.76 19.93
N ALA A 590 -3.23 13.88 18.92
CA ALA A 590 -4.36 13.08 18.48
C ALA A 590 -4.91 12.17 19.57
N LEU A 591 -4.04 11.62 20.43
CA LEU A 591 -4.45 10.69 21.48
C LEU A 591 -4.46 11.38 22.85
N THR A 592 -5.59 11.27 23.54
CA THR A 592 -5.73 11.68 24.93
C THR A 592 -6.36 10.56 25.73
N ILE A 593 -5.71 10.17 26.82
CA ILE A 593 -6.23 9.18 27.76
C ILE A 593 -6.68 9.88 29.03
N ARG A 594 -7.85 9.49 29.55
CA ARG A 594 -8.32 9.96 30.85
C ARG A 594 -8.74 8.80 31.74
N LEU A 595 -8.41 8.92 33.02
CA LEU A 595 -9.03 8.14 34.08
C LEU A 595 -10.02 9.06 34.77
N LYS A 596 -11.31 8.72 34.76
CA LYS A 596 -12.41 9.59 35.19
C LYS A 596 -13.08 9.07 36.44
N GLN A 597 -13.30 9.97 37.39
CA GLN A 597 -14.29 9.80 38.44
C GLN A 597 -15.66 10.28 37.94
N ASP A 598 -15.67 11.44 37.28
CA ASP A 598 -16.81 11.96 36.52
C ASP A 598 -16.32 12.93 35.43
N GLU A 599 -17.25 13.65 34.79
CA GLU A 599 -16.94 14.57 33.69
C GLU A 599 -16.06 15.76 34.09
N ASN A 600 -16.08 16.16 35.37
CA ASN A 600 -15.33 17.30 35.89
C ASN A 600 -14.10 16.90 36.71
N ARG A 601 -14.03 15.62 37.11
CA ARG A 601 -12.96 15.07 37.95
C ARG A 601 -12.26 13.91 37.27
N TYR A 602 -11.04 14.17 36.79
CA TYR A 602 -10.25 13.16 36.07
C TYR A 602 -8.75 13.45 36.09
N LEU A 603 -7.96 12.40 35.87
CA LEU A 603 -6.56 12.47 35.46
C LEU A 603 -6.47 12.33 33.95
N GLN A 604 -5.54 13.04 33.32
CA GLN A 604 -5.43 13.16 31.88
C GLN A 604 -3.97 13.05 31.43
N TRP A 605 -3.74 12.31 30.35
CA TRP A 605 -2.48 12.24 29.62
C TRP A 605 -2.74 12.56 28.15
N VAL A 606 -2.11 13.61 27.64
CA VAL A 606 -2.21 14.01 26.23
C VAL A 606 -0.88 13.69 25.55
N ALA A 607 -0.93 13.03 24.40
CA ALA A 607 0.29 12.81 23.61
C ALA A 607 0.92 14.18 23.25
N SER A 608 2.18 14.38 23.62
CA SER A 608 2.91 15.64 23.38
C SER A 608 3.76 15.62 22.11
N ARG A 609 3.77 14.48 21.40
CA ARG A 609 4.40 14.27 20.10
C ARG A 609 3.47 13.41 19.23
N PRO A 610 3.56 13.48 17.90
CA PRO A 610 2.77 12.61 17.05
C PRO A 610 3.13 11.15 17.35
N LEU A 611 2.17 10.40 17.88
CA LEU A 611 2.28 8.93 18.01
C LEU A 611 2.28 8.24 16.63
N PHE A 612 1.98 9.02 15.59
CA PHE A 612 1.64 8.59 14.24
C PHE A 612 2.58 9.23 13.19
N GLU A 613 3.83 9.57 13.57
CA GLU A 613 4.76 10.29 12.69
C GLU A 613 5.39 9.37 11.64
N TRP A 614 4.71 9.21 10.51
CA TRP A 614 5.08 8.31 9.41
C TRP A 614 6.46 8.54 8.79
N THR A 615 7.04 9.73 8.97
CA THR A 615 8.35 10.14 8.44
C THR A 615 9.53 9.58 9.25
N GLN A 616 9.30 9.17 10.51
CA GLN A 616 10.33 8.58 11.38
C GLN A 616 10.24 7.04 11.44
N ILE A 617 9.15 6.47 10.93
CA ILE A 617 8.84 5.04 11.02
C ILE A 617 9.45 4.31 9.81
N ALA A 618 10.30 3.31 10.08
CA ALA A 618 10.73 2.30 9.11
C ALA A 618 9.52 1.77 8.31
N SER A 619 9.67 1.49 7.01
CA SER A 619 8.52 1.17 6.14
C SER A 619 7.64 0.04 6.67
N GLU A 620 8.22 -0.90 7.41
CA GLU A 620 7.54 -2.06 7.99
C GLU A 620 6.61 -1.71 9.15
N ALA A 621 7.01 -0.79 10.01
CA ALA A 621 6.23 -0.41 11.18
C ALA A 621 4.92 0.33 10.80
N ARG A 622 4.78 0.71 9.52
CA ARG A 622 3.51 1.23 8.97
C ARG A 622 2.40 0.19 8.86
N THR A 623 2.74 -1.10 8.83
CA THR A 623 1.76 -2.21 8.72
C THR A 623 1.43 -2.89 10.05
N GLY A 624 2.27 -2.68 11.07
CA GLY A 624 2.27 -3.40 12.33
C GLY A 624 1.40 -2.77 13.42
N TRP A 625 1.53 -3.33 14.61
CA TRP A 625 0.95 -2.78 15.84
C TRP A 625 2.00 -1.93 16.58
N SER A 626 1.57 -0.81 17.12
CA SER A 626 2.39 0.03 17.99
C SER A 626 2.07 -0.29 19.46
N HIS A 627 3.10 -0.55 20.25
CA HIS A 627 2.97 -0.70 21.70
C HIS A 627 3.00 0.66 22.38
N ILE A 628 1.87 1.06 22.97
CA ILE A 628 1.69 2.34 23.65
C ILE A 628 1.79 2.13 25.15
N ARG A 629 2.59 2.97 25.79
CA ARG A 629 2.86 2.94 27.24
C ARG A 629 2.64 4.32 27.83
N ILE A 630 1.91 4.38 28.94
CA ILE A 630 1.61 5.61 29.66
C ILE A 630 2.01 5.42 31.12
N PRO A 631 3.10 6.05 31.57
CA PRO A 631 3.46 6.04 32.97
C PRO A 631 2.42 6.82 33.76
N LEU A 632 1.86 6.18 34.79
CA LEU A 632 0.80 6.80 35.60
C LEU A 632 1.37 7.53 36.83
N ALA A 633 2.60 7.20 37.24
CA ALA A 633 3.20 7.66 38.49
C ALA A 633 4.34 8.69 38.33
N CYS A 634 4.77 9.01 37.10
CA CYS A 634 5.81 10.00 36.85
C CYS A 634 5.61 10.70 35.50
N GLU A 635 6.20 11.89 35.36
CA GLU A 635 6.29 12.56 34.06
C GLU A 635 7.34 11.85 33.19
N GLU A 636 6.97 11.51 31.96
CA GLU A 636 7.87 10.93 30.95
C GLU A 636 7.75 11.70 29.64
N ALA A 637 8.85 11.71 28.89
CA ALA A 637 8.90 12.29 27.55
C ALA A 637 7.83 11.64 26.63
N GLY A 638 6.95 12.47 26.06
CA GLY A 638 5.91 12.04 25.11
C GLY A 638 4.48 12.14 25.63
N TRP A 639 4.28 12.37 26.93
CA TRP A 639 2.96 12.59 27.52
C TRP A 639 2.94 13.85 28.40
N ALA A 640 1.90 14.66 28.23
CA ALA A 640 1.60 15.78 29.12
C ALA A 640 0.48 15.36 30.09
N SER A 641 0.84 15.19 31.37
CA SER A 641 -0.11 14.83 32.43
C SER A 641 -0.75 16.04 33.09
N SER A 642 -2.03 15.96 33.44
CA SER A 642 -2.77 17.00 34.16
C SER A 642 -3.95 16.40 34.93
N ALA A 643 -4.52 17.18 35.85
CA ALA A 643 -5.70 16.79 36.60
C ALA A 643 -6.78 17.88 36.52
N ALA A 644 -8.04 17.46 36.45
CA ALA A 644 -9.21 18.34 36.55
C ALA A 644 -10.00 18.02 37.81
N GLY A 645 -10.44 19.04 38.55
CA GLY A 645 -11.38 18.90 39.66
C GLY A 645 -10.91 18.11 40.89
N GLN A 646 -9.59 17.88 41.04
CA GLN A 646 -8.99 17.13 42.16
C GLN A 646 -9.64 15.75 42.37
N PRO A 647 -9.47 14.80 41.44
CA PRO A 647 -10.10 13.50 41.53
C PRO A 647 -9.52 12.67 42.69
N ASP A 648 -10.36 11.87 43.32
CA ASP A 648 -9.91 10.82 44.24
C ASP A 648 -9.45 9.62 43.41
N GLN A 649 -8.26 9.08 43.69
CA GLN A 649 -7.70 7.93 42.97
C GLN A 649 -8.61 6.70 43.04
N ILE A 650 -9.29 6.48 44.17
CA ILE A 650 -10.24 5.35 44.33
C ILE A 650 -11.55 5.64 43.57
N GLY A 651 -11.83 6.91 43.30
CA GLY A 651 -13.01 7.33 42.53
C GLY A 651 -12.88 7.13 41.02
N LEU A 652 -11.68 6.84 40.51
CA LEU A 652 -11.41 6.68 39.09
C LEU A 652 -11.96 5.33 38.57
N THR A 653 -13.14 5.38 37.96
CA THR A 653 -13.94 4.19 37.61
C THR A 653 -14.20 4.06 36.11
N ARG A 654 -13.70 4.99 35.30
CA ARG A 654 -13.80 4.94 33.83
C ARG A 654 -12.47 5.28 33.17
N LEU A 655 -12.08 4.48 32.19
CA LEU A 655 -11.05 4.81 31.21
C LEU A 655 -11.72 5.46 30.00
N GLU A 656 -11.23 6.63 29.58
CA GLU A 656 -11.64 7.29 28.34
C GLU A 656 -10.44 7.38 27.39
N ILE A 657 -10.65 6.96 26.14
CA ILE A 657 -9.70 7.08 25.03
C ILE A 657 -10.30 8.06 24.04
N GLN A 658 -9.67 9.22 23.88
CA GLN A 658 -10.07 10.24 22.93
C GLN A 658 -9.09 10.28 21.76
N ILE A 659 -9.64 10.25 20.55
CA ILE A 659 -8.90 10.30 19.29
C ILE A 659 -9.38 11.51 18.50
N ALA A 660 -8.47 12.43 18.20
CA ALA A 660 -8.72 13.61 17.37
C ALA A 660 -8.13 13.41 15.96
N SER A 661 -8.85 13.83 14.94
CA SER A 661 -8.47 13.83 13.53
C SER A 661 -8.72 15.23 12.91
N ARG A 662 -7.96 15.57 11.87
CA ARG A 662 -8.14 16.76 11.03
C ARG A 662 -9.28 16.58 10.00
N GLY A 663 -10.02 15.47 10.08
CA GLY A 663 -11.11 15.08 9.17
C GLY A 663 -10.65 14.03 8.17
N GLY A 664 -11.63 13.36 7.55
CA GLY A 664 -11.45 12.22 6.66
C GLY A 664 -11.64 10.88 7.39
N ASP A 665 -11.75 9.81 6.61
CA ASP A 665 -11.97 8.45 7.09
C ASP A 665 -10.69 7.86 7.71
N PHE A 666 -10.85 7.22 8.86
CA PHE A 666 -9.79 6.52 9.56
C PHE A 666 -10.29 5.29 10.30
N THR A 667 -9.38 4.34 10.52
CA THR A 667 -9.61 3.15 11.34
C THR A 667 -8.58 3.09 12.45
N VAL A 668 -9.00 2.73 13.66
CA VAL A 668 -8.13 2.44 14.80
C VAL A 668 -8.51 1.09 15.40
N LEU A 669 -7.52 0.24 15.61
CA LEU A 669 -7.61 -1.02 16.32
C LEU A 669 -6.89 -0.85 17.66
N LEU A 670 -7.54 -1.25 18.74
CA LEU A 670 -6.99 -1.24 20.10
C LEU A 670 -7.08 -2.65 20.68
N ASP A 671 -6.01 -3.11 21.32
CA ASP A 671 -5.98 -4.42 21.96
C ASP A 671 -5.10 -4.41 23.21
N GLU A 672 -5.27 -5.42 24.07
CA GLU A 672 -4.44 -5.67 25.25
C GLU A 672 -4.30 -4.44 26.14
N ILE A 673 -5.41 -3.73 26.41
CA ILE A 673 -5.43 -2.59 27.31
C ILE A 673 -5.33 -3.06 28.76
N VAL A 674 -4.20 -2.81 29.40
CA VAL A 674 -3.85 -3.33 30.72
C VAL A 674 -3.24 -2.27 31.63
N PHE A 675 -3.59 -2.36 32.91
CA PHE A 675 -2.84 -1.74 34.00
C PHE A 675 -1.78 -2.72 34.50
N VAL A 676 -0.54 -2.26 34.61
CA VAL A 676 0.63 -3.06 35.01
C VAL A 676 1.25 -2.51 36.29
#